data_AF-A0A840ERY7-F1
#
_entry.id   AF-A0A840ERY7-F1
#
_cell.length_a   1.000
_cell.length_b   1.000
_cell.length_c   1.000
_cell.angle_alpha   90.00
_cell.angle_beta   90.00
_cell.angle_gamma   90.00
#
_symmetry.space_group_name_H-M   'P 1'
#
loop_
_entity.id
_entity.type
_entity.pdbx_description
1 polymer ?
#
loop_
_entity_poly.entity_id
_entity_poly.type
_entity_poly.pdbx_seq_one_letter_code
_entity_poly.pdbx_strand_id
1 'polypeptide(L)'
;MDSKTVFELRNEAKDLSGVEKLNKLNNALGIARKLYSDEPYDDWIQKAFAWVLIDLCKHYITDNNLNQAGTCYRELSTIDFQGYEDEIIESQKNFLRPKIDTNYSEVHKAEELSKNGKHKEALAICKKLISQNQLSELHHESYGWIIYRYIKAEESNLSSLGVRTFLRDYMNLKNERPSMLHSMILNFALNYSKTHSDFKFYNFFLLWNPDNLRYEDLNDGYIDGKSIPSLISRICREFVKSNTEIDLEEFSNKIDLDKETVLDFFRETIFWNIFNTHKENRFAELWNLFEQYNVNYSKQGQSKWHSEILNLAERFMKENEEWRFINFFKDWNPENLRNQDWKETKKDENTYQPLATKALKKTFEILKTQTSEQDLSWLIQAYEQAIKLFPDDEWLLRQKALLHLRNNELELAIKIYKKLVLELAEKHYVWQEFSDCIISDNSLKIGMLSKALKLENNEDFLGDIHLNLAKALIDENLLENALIELEAYKKHREIKNWKLSSEFDELYKKANQVKLSIEDNKELYKKYIPFAETFAYDDFNWTEVVLTDKWKNKKGKERLTFTNGETIEFSIGKNRFEVLKQSEIGQIFKFKLHKQEIKKEVERSFSWLSKNIITEYKYIPLIADKTEKQNWEILNDTFAVVDYINKGKNIIHAITTDNKEVFFPQLNSELQIGDFIRAKSYVKKVKDEKRTELRQIQKIDKEVAISKFQTQIAIVDGVNEQKQLFHFVISSKLQGIVKYADTNIRPKEGDFIKLSFGTKTGKDRKLRVKVLNIEPTEEVNPNLRKDITGLLEVKYKNYNYDEEIPDFAFVGDYYVPKYLLQKHQILVDCRVNATAIYAGDKWKVTEIEVI
;
A
#
# COMPACT_ATOMS: atom_id res chain seq x y z
N MET A 1 -1.00 -12.23 -57.25
CA MET A 1 -0.77 -13.47 -58.01
C MET A 1 -0.68 -14.58 -57.00
N ASP A 2 -1.32 -15.70 -57.24
CA ASP A 2 -1.45 -16.83 -56.31
C ASP A 2 -0.58 -18.02 -56.76
N SER A 3 -0.54 -19.09 -55.95
CA SER A 3 0.18 -20.32 -56.28
C SER A 3 -0.31 -20.96 -57.59
N LYS A 4 -1.60 -20.78 -57.95
CA LYS A 4 -2.17 -21.23 -59.22
C LYS A 4 -1.48 -20.58 -60.43
N THR A 5 -1.19 -19.27 -60.35
CA THR A 5 -0.43 -18.56 -61.38
C THR A 5 0.96 -19.18 -61.60
N VAL A 6 1.63 -19.61 -60.53
CA VAL A 6 2.94 -20.29 -60.59
C VAL A 6 2.82 -21.64 -61.31
N PHE A 7 1.78 -22.42 -60.99
CA PHE A 7 1.54 -23.71 -61.65
C PHE A 7 1.16 -23.56 -63.13
N GLU A 8 0.40 -22.52 -63.51
CA GLU A 8 0.08 -22.21 -64.90
C GLU A 8 1.35 -21.91 -65.70
N LEU A 9 2.23 -21.05 -65.17
CA LEU A 9 3.53 -20.73 -65.81
C LEU A 9 4.44 -21.96 -65.95
N ARG A 10 4.48 -22.84 -64.93
CA ARG A 10 5.18 -24.13 -65.03
C ARG A 10 4.61 -25.01 -66.13
N ASN A 11 3.28 -25.07 -66.23
CA ASN A 11 2.63 -25.92 -67.21
C ASN A 11 2.91 -25.43 -68.64
N GLU A 12 2.86 -24.12 -68.88
CA GLU A 12 3.25 -23.51 -70.15
C GLU A 12 4.73 -23.74 -70.48
N ALA A 13 5.61 -23.80 -69.48
CA ALA A 13 7.04 -24.07 -69.68
C ALA A 13 7.34 -25.52 -70.10
N LYS A 14 6.40 -26.47 -69.99
CA LYS A 14 6.63 -27.88 -70.36
C LYS A 14 6.89 -28.04 -71.85
N ASP A 15 6.17 -27.29 -72.67
CA ASP A 15 6.22 -27.36 -74.14
C ASP A 15 7.30 -26.46 -74.76
N LEU A 16 8.04 -25.71 -73.92
CA LEU A 16 9.14 -24.83 -74.34
C LEU A 16 10.51 -25.52 -74.17
N SER A 17 11.53 -25.01 -74.86
CA SER A 17 12.92 -25.45 -74.73
C SER A 17 13.90 -24.28 -74.71
N GLY A 18 15.14 -24.53 -74.28
CA GLY A 18 16.21 -23.53 -74.24
C GLY A 18 15.85 -22.26 -73.43
N VAL A 19 16.23 -21.10 -73.97
CA VAL A 19 16.08 -19.79 -73.31
C VAL A 19 14.61 -19.41 -73.05
N GLU A 20 13.68 -19.81 -73.91
CA GLU A 20 12.25 -19.51 -73.73
C GLU A 20 11.67 -20.23 -72.51
N LYS A 21 12.05 -21.50 -72.32
CA LYS A 21 11.71 -22.27 -71.11
C LYS A 21 12.30 -21.63 -69.86
N LEU A 22 13.59 -21.27 -69.93
CA LEU A 22 14.30 -20.65 -68.81
C LEU A 22 13.65 -19.33 -68.37
N ASN A 23 13.31 -18.45 -69.31
CA ASN A 23 12.64 -17.17 -69.02
C ASN A 23 11.29 -17.39 -68.35
N LYS A 24 10.54 -18.41 -68.79
CA LYS A 24 9.24 -18.76 -68.21
C LYS A 24 9.37 -19.27 -66.78
N LEU A 25 10.31 -20.20 -66.54
CA LEU A 25 10.58 -20.73 -65.21
C LEU A 25 11.13 -19.68 -64.24
N ASN A 26 11.97 -18.76 -64.72
CA ASN A 26 12.48 -17.65 -63.89
C ASN A 26 11.38 -16.66 -63.50
N ASN A 27 10.40 -16.42 -64.39
CA ASN A 27 9.22 -15.63 -64.04
C ASN A 27 8.38 -16.34 -62.95
N ALA A 28 8.14 -17.63 -63.11
CA ALA A 28 7.46 -18.46 -62.10
C ALA A 28 8.22 -18.45 -60.77
N LEU A 29 9.55 -18.52 -60.79
CA LEU A 29 10.40 -18.49 -59.61
C LEU A 29 10.30 -17.16 -58.86
N GLY A 30 10.30 -16.04 -59.58
CA GLY A 30 10.15 -14.71 -58.98
C GLY A 30 8.84 -14.55 -58.22
N ILE A 31 7.73 -15.07 -58.78
CA ILE A 31 6.41 -15.06 -58.12
C ILE A 31 6.42 -16.01 -56.92
N ALA A 32 6.90 -17.25 -57.10
CA ALA A 32 6.90 -18.27 -56.06
C ALA A 32 7.75 -17.87 -54.85
N ARG A 33 8.94 -17.28 -55.08
CA ARG A 33 9.84 -16.82 -54.02
C ARG A 33 9.23 -15.68 -53.21
N LYS A 34 8.50 -14.76 -53.87
CA LYS A 34 7.77 -13.69 -53.18
C LYS A 34 6.64 -14.27 -52.31
N LEU A 35 5.83 -15.17 -52.85
CA LEU A 35 4.75 -15.83 -52.11
C LEU A 35 5.28 -16.59 -50.90
N TYR A 36 6.37 -17.35 -51.07
CA TYR A 36 7.00 -18.08 -49.97
C TYR A 36 7.58 -17.15 -48.89
N SER A 37 8.05 -15.97 -49.26
CA SER A 37 8.49 -14.96 -48.29
C SER A 37 7.34 -14.36 -47.49
N ASP A 38 6.16 -14.20 -48.11
CA ASP A 38 4.99 -13.59 -47.47
C ASP A 38 4.24 -14.61 -46.59
N GLU A 39 4.11 -15.85 -47.06
CA GLU A 39 3.36 -16.94 -46.42
C GLU A 39 4.17 -18.27 -46.47
N PRO A 40 5.25 -18.40 -45.67
CA PRO A 40 6.20 -19.52 -45.75
C PRO A 40 5.63 -20.88 -45.34
N TYR A 41 4.46 -20.88 -44.69
CA TYR A 41 3.83 -22.08 -44.10
C TYR A 41 2.62 -22.58 -44.90
N ASP A 42 2.27 -21.95 -46.02
CA ASP A 42 1.18 -22.43 -46.89
C ASP A 42 1.65 -23.59 -47.77
N ASP A 43 0.99 -24.75 -47.66
CA ASP A 43 1.34 -25.99 -48.37
C ASP A 43 1.37 -25.82 -49.90
N TRP A 44 0.42 -25.08 -50.48
CA TRP A 44 0.36 -24.87 -51.93
C TRP A 44 1.45 -23.92 -52.42
N ILE A 45 1.81 -22.92 -51.63
CA ILE A 45 2.94 -22.02 -51.92
C ILE A 45 4.26 -22.77 -51.83
N GLN A 46 4.47 -23.57 -50.78
CA GLN A 46 5.64 -24.42 -50.61
C GLN A 46 5.81 -25.39 -51.79
N LYS A 47 4.73 -26.09 -52.18
CA LYS A 47 4.72 -26.98 -53.35
C LYS A 47 5.00 -26.24 -54.64
N ALA A 48 4.37 -25.09 -54.87
CA ALA A 48 4.58 -24.28 -56.06
C ALA A 48 6.05 -23.86 -56.19
N PHE A 49 6.66 -23.40 -55.09
CA PHE A 49 8.06 -23.01 -55.05
C PHE A 49 9.01 -24.19 -55.27
N ALA A 50 8.80 -25.29 -54.55
CA ALA A 50 9.58 -26.52 -54.69
C ALA A 50 9.58 -27.06 -56.13
N TRP A 51 8.41 -27.13 -56.76
CA TRP A 51 8.28 -27.64 -58.11
C TRP A 51 8.94 -26.76 -59.18
N VAL A 52 8.92 -25.43 -59.02
CA VAL A 52 9.66 -24.52 -59.92
C VAL A 52 11.16 -24.76 -59.79
N LEU A 53 11.66 -24.90 -58.56
CA LEU A 53 13.08 -25.18 -58.30
C LEU A 53 13.50 -26.55 -58.86
N ILE A 54 12.65 -27.58 -58.74
CA ILE A 54 12.88 -28.91 -59.35
C ILE A 54 13.02 -28.79 -60.88
N ASP A 55 12.13 -28.05 -61.53
CA ASP A 55 12.15 -27.91 -62.99
C ASP A 55 13.37 -27.10 -63.47
N LEU A 56 13.77 -26.08 -62.71
CA LEU A 56 15.02 -25.34 -62.95
C LEU A 56 16.25 -26.22 -62.75
N CYS A 57 16.30 -27.04 -61.70
CA CYS A 57 17.37 -28.02 -61.49
C CYS A 57 17.50 -28.96 -62.69
N LYS A 58 16.39 -29.53 -63.18
CA LYS A 58 16.38 -30.43 -64.34
C LYS A 58 16.86 -29.72 -65.61
N HIS A 59 16.42 -28.48 -65.83
CA HIS A 59 16.85 -27.67 -66.96
C HIS A 59 18.35 -27.40 -66.92
N TYR A 60 18.88 -26.91 -65.79
CA TYR A 60 20.31 -26.63 -65.64
C TYR A 60 21.20 -27.87 -65.69
N ILE A 61 20.73 -29.03 -65.20
CA ILE A 61 21.43 -30.32 -65.40
C ILE A 61 21.53 -30.66 -66.89
N THR A 62 20.45 -30.44 -67.65
CA THR A 62 20.42 -30.71 -69.09
C THR A 62 21.39 -29.80 -69.86
N ASP A 63 21.49 -28.53 -69.43
CA ASP A 63 22.40 -27.54 -70.01
C ASP A 63 23.84 -27.63 -69.46
N ASN A 64 24.15 -28.68 -68.69
CA ASN A 64 25.45 -28.89 -68.02
C ASN A 64 25.91 -27.71 -67.14
N ASN A 65 24.97 -26.91 -66.64
CA ASN A 65 25.20 -25.78 -65.74
C ASN A 65 24.97 -26.20 -64.28
N LEU A 66 25.84 -27.08 -63.79
CA LEU A 66 25.71 -27.66 -62.45
C LEU A 66 25.77 -26.62 -61.32
N ASN A 67 26.42 -25.47 -61.54
CA ASN A 67 26.47 -24.38 -60.57
C ASN A 67 25.09 -23.76 -60.31
N GLN A 68 24.32 -23.53 -61.38
CA GLN A 68 22.95 -23.01 -61.26
C GLN A 68 21.99 -24.09 -60.76
N ALA A 69 22.15 -25.34 -61.21
CA ALA A 69 21.40 -26.47 -60.66
C ALA A 69 21.62 -26.62 -59.15
N GLY A 70 22.88 -26.51 -58.69
CA GLY A 70 23.24 -26.53 -57.28
C GLY A 70 22.66 -25.37 -56.48
N THR A 71 22.52 -24.19 -57.09
CA THR A 71 21.89 -23.03 -56.45
C THR A 71 20.39 -23.26 -56.24
N CYS A 72 19.67 -23.70 -57.28
CA CYS A 72 18.26 -24.07 -57.16
C CYS A 72 18.04 -25.24 -56.19
N TYR A 73 18.93 -26.24 -56.18
CA TYR A 73 18.83 -27.39 -55.29
C TYR A 73 19.03 -27.02 -53.81
N ARG A 74 19.91 -26.06 -53.52
CA ARG A 74 20.05 -25.50 -52.16
C ARG A 74 18.76 -24.84 -51.71
N GLU A 75 18.21 -23.94 -52.51
CA GLU A 75 16.91 -23.31 -52.19
C GLU A 75 15.79 -24.36 -52.01
N LEU A 76 15.77 -25.39 -52.85
CA LEU A 76 14.79 -26.49 -52.74
C LEU A 76 14.94 -27.26 -51.43
N SER A 77 16.17 -27.45 -50.97
CA SER A 77 16.46 -28.17 -49.73
C SER A 77 16.09 -27.39 -48.48
N THR A 78 15.99 -26.05 -48.56
CA THR A 78 15.62 -25.17 -47.44
C THR A 78 14.11 -25.05 -47.18
N ILE A 79 13.26 -25.68 -48.01
CA ILE A 79 11.80 -25.64 -47.83
C ILE A 79 11.39 -26.63 -46.73
N ASP A 80 10.80 -26.12 -45.64
CA ASP A 80 10.31 -26.91 -44.51
C ASP A 80 8.80 -27.19 -44.63
N PHE A 81 8.44 -28.45 -44.87
CA PHE A 81 7.06 -28.92 -45.02
C PHE A 81 6.35 -29.23 -43.68
N GLN A 82 6.78 -28.62 -42.57
CA GLN A 82 6.13 -28.72 -41.25
C GLN A 82 5.83 -30.18 -40.81
N GLY A 83 6.73 -31.11 -41.12
CA GLY A 83 6.61 -32.52 -40.75
C GLY A 83 5.73 -33.39 -41.63
N TYR A 84 5.19 -32.88 -42.75
CA TYR A 84 4.51 -33.68 -43.78
C TYR A 84 5.32 -33.65 -45.08
N GLU A 85 6.39 -34.46 -45.14
CA GLU A 85 7.22 -34.58 -46.34
C GLU A 85 6.39 -35.08 -47.53
N ASP A 86 6.31 -34.28 -48.59
CA ASP A 86 5.75 -34.73 -49.87
C ASP A 86 6.72 -35.76 -50.48
N GLU A 87 6.36 -37.05 -50.37
CA GLU A 87 7.17 -38.18 -50.82
C GLU A 87 7.64 -38.03 -52.29
N ILE A 88 6.85 -37.35 -53.13
CA ILE A 88 7.18 -37.12 -54.53
C ILE A 88 8.29 -36.08 -54.65
N ILE A 89 8.17 -34.96 -53.93
CA ILE A 89 9.20 -33.90 -53.91
C ILE A 89 10.50 -34.45 -53.32
N GLU A 90 10.44 -35.23 -52.24
CA GLU A 90 11.62 -35.87 -51.65
C GLU A 90 12.27 -36.89 -52.59
N SER A 91 11.46 -37.69 -53.29
CA SER A 91 11.97 -38.57 -54.36
C SER A 91 12.68 -37.78 -55.46
N GLN A 92 12.15 -36.61 -55.84
CA GLN A 92 12.81 -35.72 -56.80
C GLN A 92 14.12 -35.15 -56.24
N LYS A 93 14.18 -34.71 -54.98
CA LYS A 93 15.42 -34.26 -54.35
C LYS A 93 16.49 -35.36 -54.40
N ASN A 94 16.13 -36.57 -54.00
CA ASN A 94 17.01 -37.74 -54.03
C ASN A 94 17.50 -38.10 -55.44
N PHE A 95 16.65 -37.96 -56.46
CA PHE A 95 17.03 -38.17 -57.85
C PHE A 95 17.96 -37.08 -58.40
N LEU A 96 17.74 -35.83 -58.01
CA LEU A 96 18.51 -34.68 -58.49
C LEU A 96 19.89 -34.62 -57.84
N ARG A 97 19.99 -34.93 -56.54
CA ARG A 97 21.21 -34.80 -55.74
C ARG A 97 22.47 -35.41 -56.38
N PRO A 98 22.52 -36.70 -56.77
CA PRO A 98 23.72 -37.29 -57.37
C PRO A 98 24.07 -36.75 -58.77
N LYS A 99 23.14 -36.05 -59.43
CA LYS A 99 23.36 -35.44 -60.75
C LYS A 99 23.90 -34.03 -60.68
N ILE A 100 23.68 -33.38 -59.53
CA ILE A 100 24.09 -32.01 -59.26
C ILE A 100 25.41 -32.01 -58.49
N ASP A 101 25.54 -32.92 -57.54
CA ASP A 101 26.72 -33.10 -56.70
C ASP A 101 27.57 -34.28 -57.18
N THR A 102 28.67 -33.97 -57.86
CA THR A 102 29.62 -34.94 -58.41
C THR A 102 30.30 -35.80 -57.34
N ASN A 103 30.30 -35.38 -56.08
CA ASN A 103 30.98 -36.06 -54.97
C ASN A 103 30.00 -36.73 -53.98
N TYR A 104 28.70 -36.68 -54.27
CA TYR A 104 27.63 -37.24 -53.42
C TYR A 104 27.90 -38.69 -52.99
N SER A 105 28.31 -39.56 -53.91
CA SER A 105 28.54 -40.98 -53.63
C SER A 105 29.71 -41.21 -52.66
N GLU A 106 30.81 -40.45 -52.81
CA GLU A 106 31.97 -40.55 -51.92
C GLU A 106 31.64 -40.01 -50.51
N VAL A 107 30.90 -38.90 -50.43
CA VAL A 107 30.47 -38.30 -49.15
C VAL A 107 29.45 -39.20 -48.44
N HIS A 108 28.47 -39.74 -49.15
CA HIS A 108 27.51 -40.71 -48.60
C HIS A 108 28.23 -41.96 -48.07
N LYS A 109 29.22 -42.48 -48.81
CA LYS A 109 30.07 -43.58 -48.33
C LYS A 109 30.80 -43.22 -47.04
N ALA A 110 31.38 -42.01 -46.94
CA ALA A 110 32.04 -41.55 -45.72
C ALA A 110 31.05 -41.46 -44.55
N GLU A 111 29.84 -40.98 -44.80
CA GLU A 111 28.79 -40.88 -43.78
C GLU A 111 28.37 -42.25 -43.26
N GLU A 112 28.13 -43.22 -44.14
CA GLU A 112 27.80 -44.59 -43.77
C GLU A 112 28.93 -45.28 -43.00
N LEU A 113 30.18 -45.11 -43.43
CA LEU A 113 31.34 -45.59 -42.67
C LEU A 113 31.38 -45.00 -41.26
N SER A 114 31.09 -43.70 -41.14
CA SER A 114 31.06 -43.05 -39.83
C SER A 114 29.89 -43.47 -38.96
N LYS A 115 28.70 -43.77 -39.52
CA LYS A 115 27.57 -44.30 -38.74
C LYS A 115 27.88 -45.71 -38.22
N ASN A 116 28.62 -46.49 -39.00
CA ASN A 116 29.02 -47.87 -38.67
C ASN A 116 30.32 -47.97 -37.84
N GLY A 117 30.76 -46.89 -37.18
CA GLY A 117 31.92 -46.91 -36.28
C GLY A 117 33.30 -46.82 -36.95
N LYS A 118 33.38 -46.82 -38.29
CA LYS A 118 34.64 -46.74 -39.05
C LYS A 118 35.08 -45.28 -39.26
N HIS A 119 35.20 -44.53 -38.17
CA HIS A 119 35.38 -43.07 -38.19
C HIS A 119 36.68 -42.61 -38.87
N LYS A 120 37.80 -43.34 -38.70
CA LYS A 120 39.10 -43.00 -39.31
C LYS A 120 39.06 -43.10 -40.84
N GLU A 121 38.39 -44.14 -41.36
CA GLU A 121 38.20 -44.33 -42.80
C GLU A 121 37.29 -43.23 -43.39
N ALA A 122 36.20 -42.89 -42.69
CA ALA A 122 35.31 -41.79 -43.06
C ALA A 122 36.06 -40.44 -43.13
N LEU A 123 36.87 -40.12 -42.13
CA LEU A 123 37.69 -38.91 -42.12
C LEU A 123 38.74 -38.89 -43.24
N ALA A 124 39.34 -40.04 -43.59
CA ALA A 124 40.30 -40.11 -44.68
C ALA A 124 39.66 -39.74 -46.03
N ILE A 125 38.41 -40.16 -46.27
CA ILE A 125 37.64 -39.78 -47.45
C ILE A 125 37.40 -38.26 -47.46
N CYS A 126 36.91 -37.68 -46.35
CA CYS A 126 36.67 -36.24 -46.29
C CYS A 126 37.97 -35.42 -46.45
N LYS A 127 39.08 -35.85 -45.86
CA LYS A 127 40.39 -35.18 -46.02
C LYS A 127 40.89 -35.20 -47.47
N LYS A 128 40.68 -36.31 -48.18
CA LYS A 128 40.99 -36.41 -49.62
C LYS A 128 40.12 -35.43 -50.43
N LEU A 129 38.82 -35.37 -50.16
CA LEU A 129 37.92 -34.42 -50.83
C LEU A 129 38.31 -32.96 -50.55
N ILE A 130 38.73 -32.63 -49.32
CA ILE A 130 39.20 -31.29 -48.96
C ILE A 130 40.49 -30.93 -49.71
N SER A 131 41.48 -31.84 -49.76
CA SER A 131 42.75 -31.55 -50.45
C SER A 131 42.60 -31.39 -51.96
N GLN A 132 41.54 -31.95 -52.53
CA GLN A 132 41.18 -31.84 -53.94
C GLN A 132 40.22 -30.67 -54.22
N ASN A 133 39.87 -29.86 -53.21
CA ASN A 133 38.88 -28.77 -53.27
C ASN A 133 37.50 -29.24 -53.81
N GLN A 134 37.13 -30.47 -53.47
CA GLN A 134 35.92 -31.18 -53.92
C GLN A 134 34.82 -31.22 -52.84
N LEU A 135 35.16 -30.88 -51.59
CA LEU A 135 34.19 -30.77 -50.51
C LEU A 135 33.46 -29.41 -50.57
N SER A 136 32.34 -29.34 -51.28
CA SER A 136 31.46 -28.16 -51.32
C SER A 136 30.63 -27.96 -50.03
N GLU A 137 29.96 -26.80 -49.93
CA GLU A 137 29.05 -26.47 -48.82
C GLU A 137 27.91 -27.50 -48.62
N LEU A 138 27.49 -28.20 -49.69
CA LEU A 138 26.47 -29.26 -49.63
C LEU A 138 26.89 -30.44 -48.74
N HIS A 139 28.18 -30.61 -48.49
CA HIS A 139 28.72 -31.73 -47.72
C HIS A 139 29.10 -31.37 -46.29
N HIS A 140 29.03 -30.08 -45.93
CA HIS A 140 29.51 -29.60 -44.65
C HIS A 140 28.77 -30.23 -43.46
N GLU A 141 27.46 -30.45 -43.56
CA GLU A 141 26.67 -31.12 -42.52
C GLU A 141 27.13 -32.59 -42.33
N SER A 142 27.24 -33.36 -43.42
CA SER A 142 27.75 -34.75 -43.35
C SER A 142 29.16 -34.80 -42.78
N TYR A 143 30.06 -33.90 -43.20
CA TYR A 143 31.41 -33.84 -42.66
C TYR A 143 31.42 -33.48 -41.17
N GLY A 144 30.59 -32.52 -40.74
CA GLY A 144 30.48 -32.15 -39.34
C GLY A 144 29.98 -33.31 -38.46
N TRP A 145 29.01 -34.11 -38.92
CA TRP A 145 28.60 -35.34 -38.23
C TRP A 145 29.73 -36.37 -38.12
N ILE A 146 30.55 -36.50 -39.17
CA ILE A 146 31.74 -37.38 -39.16
C ILE A 146 32.76 -36.87 -38.13
N ILE A 147 33.02 -35.56 -38.08
CA ILE A 147 33.87 -34.95 -37.05
C ILE A 147 33.34 -35.27 -35.66
N TYR A 148 32.07 -34.96 -35.39
CA TYR A 148 31.43 -35.17 -34.09
C TYR A 148 31.54 -36.63 -33.62
N ARG A 149 31.18 -37.59 -34.48
CA ARG A 149 31.24 -39.02 -34.13
C ARG A 149 32.67 -39.48 -33.87
N TYR A 150 33.64 -38.99 -34.66
CA TYR A 150 35.05 -39.31 -34.46
C TYR A 150 35.59 -38.79 -33.13
N ILE A 151 35.43 -37.48 -32.85
CA ILE A 151 35.97 -36.88 -31.62
C ILE A 151 35.31 -37.46 -30.37
N LYS A 152 34.04 -37.85 -30.45
CA LYS A 152 33.33 -38.52 -29.36
C LYS A 152 33.81 -39.95 -29.12
N ALA A 153 34.08 -40.71 -30.19
CA ALA A 153 34.55 -42.10 -30.06
C ALA A 153 36.02 -42.20 -29.63
N GLU A 154 36.84 -41.23 -30.01
CA GLU A 154 38.30 -41.25 -29.81
C GLU A 154 38.77 -40.19 -28.80
N GLU A 155 37.87 -39.65 -27.96
CA GLU A 155 38.15 -38.57 -27.01
C GLU A 155 39.38 -38.87 -26.14
N SER A 156 39.47 -40.08 -25.57
CA SER A 156 40.58 -40.50 -24.71
C SER A 156 41.89 -40.77 -25.46
N ASN A 157 41.84 -40.93 -26.78
CA ASN A 157 43.00 -41.24 -27.63
C ASN A 157 43.54 -40.01 -28.36
N LEU A 158 42.76 -38.94 -28.43
CA LEU A 158 43.15 -37.68 -29.05
C LEU A 158 43.90 -36.78 -28.05
N SER A 159 44.90 -36.04 -28.54
CA SER A 159 45.47 -34.95 -27.76
C SER A 159 44.50 -33.76 -27.70
N SER A 160 44.62 -32.90 -26.68
CA SER A 160 43.85 -31.65 -26.62
C SER A 160 44.01 -30.79 -27.87
N LEU A 161 45.23 -30.71 -28.43
CA LEU A 161 45.44 -30.04 -29.72
C LEU A 161 44.64 -30.70 -30.84
N GLY A 162 44.58 -32.03 -30.87
CA GLY A 162 43.78 -32.80 -31.83
C GLY A 162 42.30 -32.47 -31.73
N VAL A 163 41.71 -32.54 -30.53
CA VAL A 163 40.28 -32.21 -30.32
C VAL A 163 39.99 -30.76 -30.70
N ARG A 164 40.80 -29.80 -30.26
CA ARG A 164 40.64 -28.38 -30.62
C ARG A 164 40.78 -28.12 -32.12
N THR A 165 41.64 -28.87 -32.81
CA THR A 165 41.78 -28.81 -34.27
C THR A 165 40.48 -29.22 -34.95
N PHE A 166 39.88 -30.34 -34.55
CA PHE A 166 38.61 -30.79 -35.11
C PHE A 166 37.43 -29.85 -34.79
N LEU A 167 37.37 -29.29 -33.57
CA LEU A 167 36.36 -28.29 -33.22
C LEU A 167 36.51 -27.03 -34.08
N ARG A 168 37.73 -26.53 -34.29
CA ARG A 168 38.01 -25.42 -35.20
C ARG A 168 37.61 -25.77 -36.64
N ASP A 169 37.96 -26.96 -37.11
CA ASP A 169 37.63 -27.42 -38.46
C ASP A 169 36.11 -27.47 -38.65
N TYR A 170 35.35 -27.93 -37.64
CA TYR A 170 33.89 -27.86 -37.63
C TYR A 170 33.38 -26.40 -37.66
N MET A 171 33.96 -25.50 -36.87
CA MET A 171 33.51 -24.09 -36.85
C MET A 171 33.69 -23.39 -38.20
N ASN A 172 34.67 -23.80 -39.01
CA ASN A 172 34.89 -23.31 -40.37
C ASN A 172 33.90 -23.88 -41.40
N LEU A 173 33.10 -24.87 -41.05
CA LEU A 173 32.05 -25.40 -41.91
C LEU A 173 30.87 -24.43 -41.97
N LYS A 174 30.27 -24.36 -43.14
CA LYS A 174 29.06 -23.56 -43.43
C LYS A 174 27.81 -24.44 -43.48
N ASN A 175 27.67 -25.34 -42.52
CA ASN A 175 26.45 -26.13 -42.35
C ASN A 175 25.33 -25.26 -41.75
N GLU A 176 24.07 -25.68 -41.92
CA GLU A 176 22.92 -24.95 -41.40
C GLU A 176 22.96 -24.85 -39.86
N ARG A 177 22.62 -23.66 -39.35
CA ARG A 177 22.60 -23.33 -37.92
C ARG A 177 21.42 -22.38 -37.65
N PRO A 178 20.69 -22.54 -36.53
CA PRO A 178 20.88 -23.57 -35.50
C PRO A 178 20.53 -24.99 -36.01
N SER A 179 21.18 -26.03 -35.47
CA SER A 179 20.95 -27.42 -35.90
C SER A 179 21.30 -28.43 -34.80
N MET A 180 20.76 -29.66 -34.90
CA MET A 180 21.05 -30.74 -33.94
C MET A 180 22.53 -31.03 -33.83
N LEU A 181 23.24 -31.09 -34.96
CA LEU A 181 24.69 -31.29 -34.96
C LEU A 181 25.40 -30.19 -34.17
N HIS A 182 24.99 -28.93 -34.36
CA HIS A 182 25.62 -27.80 -33.71
C HIS A 182 25.47 -27.86 -32.17
N SER A 183 24.27 -28.20 -31.67
CA SER A 183 24.03 -28.45 -30.24
C SER A 183 24.85 -29.64 -29.71
N MET A 184 24.98 -30.71 -30.49
CA MET A 184 25.77 -31.89 -30.10
C MET A 184 27.26 -31.56 -30.00
N ILE A 185 27.79 -30.70 -30.88
CA ILE A 185 29.15 -30.17 -30.79
C ILE A 185 29.33 -29.34 -29.52
N LEU A 186 28.39 -28.45 -29.19
CA LEU A 186 28.45 -27.66 -27.96
C LEU A 186 28.40 -28.54 -26.71
N ASN A 187 27.49 -29.51 -26.66
CA ASN A 187 27.38 -30.46 -25.55
C ASN A 187 28.63 -31.34 -25.42
N PHE A 188 29.29 -31.70 -26.53
CA PHE A 188 30.61 -32.37 -26.48
C PHE A 188 31.66 -31.44 -25.86
N ALA A 189 31.77 -30.19 -26.35
CA ALA A 189 32.73 -29.21 -25.83
C ALA A 189 32.54 -28.93 -24.32
N LEU A 190 31.28 -28.84 -23.85
CA LEU A 190 30.94 -28.71 -22.44
C LEU A 190 31.43 -29.90 -21.60
N ASN A 191 31.27 -31.12 -22.09
CA ASN A 191 31.71 -32.29 -21.34
C ASN A 191 33.24 -32.42 -21.36
N TYR A 192 33.86 -32.06 -22.49
CA TYR A 192 35.31 -32.04 -22.65
C TYR A 192 35.99 -31.05 -21.69
N SER A 193 35.40 -29.87 -21.48
CA SER A 193 35.97 -28.82 -20.62
C SER A 193 36.11 -29.24 -19.16
N LYS A 194 35.25 -30.14 -18.67
CA LYS A 194 35.25 -30.62 -17.27
C LYS A 194 36.52 -31.34 -16.87
N THR A 195 37.20 -31.94 -17.83
CA THR A 195 38.40 -32.77 -17.61
C THR A 195 39.65 -32.17 -18.26
N HIS A 196 39.51 -31.08 -19.05
CA HIS A 196 40.60 -30.47 -19.82
C HIS A 196 40.66 -28.96 -19.58
N SER A 197 41.36 -28.54 -18.52
CA SER A 197 41.47 -27.13 -18.11
C SER A 197 42.18 -26.19 -19.10
N ASP A 198 42.92 -26.76 -20.05
CA ASP A 198 43.58 -26.04 -21.13
C ASP A 198 42.61 -25.67 -22.28
N PHE A 199 41.41 -26.27 -22.31
CA PHE A 199 40.33 -25.90 -23.20
C PHE A 199 39.51 -24.74 -22.63
N LYS A 200 39.65 -23.56 -23.25
CA LYS A 200 38.94 -22.33 -22.83
C LYS A 200 37.49 -22.35 -23.33
N PHE A 201 36.63 -23.03 -22.58
CA PHE A 201 35.25 -23.29 -22.99
C PHE A 201 34.42 -22.02 -23.22
N TYR A 202 34.56 -20.98 -22.40
CA TYR A 202 33.85 -19.71 -22.61
C TYR A 202 34.20 -19.07 -23.96
N ASN A 203 35.49 -19.00 -24.31
CA ASN A 203 35.92 -18.48 -25.61
C ASN A 203 35.36 -19.35 -26.76
N PHE A 204 35.33 -20.67 -26.59
CA PHE A 204 34.72 -21.56 -27.57
C PHE A 204 33.21 -21.31 -27.70
N PHE A 205 32.49 -21.12 -26.59
CA PHE A 205 31.05 -20.84 -26.59
C PHE A 205 30.73 -19.54 -27.34
N LEU A 206 31.52 -18.48 -27.12
CA LEU A 206 31.37 -17.23 -27.87
C LEU A 206 31.65 -17.42 -29.38
N LEU A 207 32.69 -18.18 -29.73
CA LEU A 207 33.00 -18.51 -31.14
C LEU A 207 31.93 -19.39 -31.78
N TRP A 208 31.33 -20.30 -30.99
CA TRP A 208 30.21 -21.15 -31.40
C TRP A 208 28.95 -20.33 -31.76
N ASN A 209 28.88 -19.09 -31.25
CA ASN A 209 27.78 -18.13 -31.36
C ASN A 209 26.49 -18.60 -30.66
N PRO A 210 26.21 -18.07 -29.45
CA PRO A 210 25.04 -18.47 -28.65
C PRO A 210 23.68 -18.20 -29.31
N ASP A 211 23.61 -17.31 -30.30
CA ASP A 211 22.39 -17.09 -31.10
C ASP A 211 21.90 -18.39 -31.80
N ASN A 212 22.78 -19.40 -31.92
CA ASN A 212 22.43 -20.70 -32.49
C ASN A 212 21.92 -21.72 -31.46
N LEU A 213 21.65 -21.34 -30.22
CA LEU A 213 20.99 -22.22 -29.24
C LEU A 213 19.58 -22.55 -29.73
N ARG A 214 19.23 -23.84 -29.73
CA ARG A 214 17.87 -24.27 -30.05
C ARG A 214 16.96 -24.18 -28.84
N TYR A 215 15.65 -24.24 -29.08
CA TYR A 215 14.65 -24.31 -28.02
C TYR A 215 14.96 -25.41 -26.99
N GLU A 216 15.39 -26.58 -27.43
CA GLU A 216 15.75 -27.72 -26.56
C GLU A 216 17.07 -27.53 -25.81
N ASP A 217 17.94 -26.60 -26.25
CA ASP A 217 19.16 -26.26 -25.53
C ASP A 217 18.87 -25.27 -24.39
N LEU A 218 17.82 -24.47 -24.54
CA LEU A 218 17.38 -23.44 -23.59
C LEU A 218 16.46 -24.00 -22.49
N ASN A 219 15.67 -25.02 -22.82
CA ASN A 219 14.63 -25.57 -21.94
C ASN A 219 14.98 -26.96 -21.41
N ASP A 220 14.47 -27.26 -20.21
CA ASP A 220 14.64 -28.58 -19.60
C ASP A 220 13.95 -29.67 -20.43
N GLY A 221 14.61 -30.83 -20.53
CA GLY A 221 14.06 -32.03 -21.14
C GLY A 221 13.46 -32.99 -20.12
N TYR A 222 12.73 -34.01 -20.60
CA TYR A 222 12.16 -35.05 -19.75
C TYR A 222 12.44 -36.44 -20.34
N ILE A 223 13.06 -37.33 -19.55
CA ILE A 223 13.27 -38.74 -19.90
C ILE A 223 12.86 -39.61 -18.71
N ASP A 224 11.99 -40.60 -18.93
CA ASP A 224 11.54 -41.56 -17.91
C ASP A 224 11.04 -40.92 -16.60
N GLY A 225 10.34 -39.79 -16.70
CA GLY A 225 9.82 -39.04 -15.55
C GLY A 225 10.87 -38.24 -14.77
N LYS A 226 12.13 -38.20 -15.24
CA LYS A 226 13.19 -37.35 -14.67
C LYS A 226 13.41 -36.12 -15.54
N SER A 227 13.44 -34.94 -14.91
CA SER A 227 13.88 -33.72 -15.57
C SER A 227 15.37 -33.79 -15.88
N ILE A 228 15.73 -33.40 -17.10
CA ILE A 228 17.10 -33.22 -17.56
C ILE A 228 17.32 -31.72 -17.70
N PRO A 229 18.27 -31.13 -16.95
CA PRO A 229 18.57 -29.72 -17.07
C PRO A 229 18.96 -29.33 -18.49
N SER A 230 18.48 -28.17 -18.94
CA SER A 230 18.81 -27.60 -20.24
C SER A 230 20.33 -27.50 -20.46
N LEU A 231 20.73 -27.49 -21.74
CA LEU A 231 22.15 -27.37 -22.08
C LEU A 231 22.72 -26.05 -21.56
N ILE A 232 21.98 -24.95 -21.67
CA ILE A 232 22.41 -23.64 -21.17
C ILE A 232 22.57 -23.62 -19.65
N SER A 233 21.66 -24.25 -18.89
CA SER A 233 21.78 -24.38 -17.43
C SER A 233 23.05 -25.15 -17.04
N ARG A 234 23.34 -26.25 -17.76
CA ARG A 234 24.56 -27.04 -17.55
C ARG A 234 25.84 -26.27 -17.91
N ILE A 235 25.79 -25.40 -18.92
CA ILE A 235 26.88 -24.51 -19.31
C ILE A 235 27.16 -23.48 -18.21
N CYS A 236 26.13 -22.78 -17.73
CA CYS A 236 26.27 -21.80 -16.65
C CYS A 236 26.85 -22.43 -15.38
N ARG A 237 26.37 -23.64 -15.03
CA ARG A 237 26.91 -24.42 -13.91
C ARG A 237 28.39 -24.73 -14.07
N GLU A 238 28.83 -25.10 -15.27
CA GLU A 238 30.24 -25.39 -15.53
C GLU A 238 31.10 -24.14 -15.37
N PHE A 239 30.65 -23.00 -15.89
CA PHE A 239 31.37 -21.74 -15.72
C PHE A 239 31.57 -21.32 -14.27
N VAL A 240 30.57 -21.53 -13.41
CA VAL A 240 30.71 -21.32 -11.96
C VAL A 240 31.77 -22.27 -11.38
N LYS A 241 31.73 -23.56 -11.73
CA LYS A 241 32.67 -24.57 -11.21
C LYS A 241 34.10 -24.33 -11.64
N SER A 242 34.31 -23.87 -12.87
CA SER A 242 35.63 -23.54 -13.41
C SER A 242 36.10 -22.12 -13.04
N ASN A 243 35.34 -21.39 -12.21
CA ASN A 243 35.60 -20.00 -11.82
C ASN A 243 35.94 -19.11 -13.03
N THR A 244 35.14 -19.25 -14.09
CA THR A 244 35.37 -18.54 -15.35
C THR A 244 34.84 -17.11 -15.26
N GLU A 245 35.68 -16.14 -15.62
CA GLU A 245 35.29 -14.74 -15.69
C GLU A 245 34.37 -14.51 -16.90
N ILE A 246 33.18 -13.99 -16.63
CA ILE A 246 32.10 -13.82 -17.62
C ILE A 246 31.54 -12.41 -17.48
N ASP A 247 31.40 -11.74 -18.61
CA ASP A 247 30.55 -10.55 -18.71
C ASP A 247 29.08 -11.03 -18.71
N LEU A 248 28.44 -10.98 -17.53
CA LEU A 248 27.07 -11.46 -17.35
C LEU A 248 26.05 -10.67 -18.18
N GLU A 249 26.33 -9.40 -18.50
CA GLU A 249 25.44 -8.56 -19.30
C GLU A 249 25.51 -9.00 -20.77
N GLU A 250 26.72 -9.09 -21.32
CA GLU A 250 26.93 -9.55 -22.69
C GLU A 250 26.45 -10.99 -22.86
N PHE A 251 26.72 -11.86 -21.88
CA PHE A 251 26.27 -13.24 -21.88
C PHE A 251 24.75 -13.33 -21.93
N SER A 252 24.05 -12.66 -21.01
CA SER A 252 22.59 -12.73 -20.93
C SER A 252 21.91 -12.20 -22.19
N ASN A 253 22.47 -11.16 -22.82
CA ASN A 253 21.92 -10.58 -24.06
C ASN A 253 22.00 -11.50 -25.28
N LYS A 254 22.85 -12.54 -25.23
CA LYS A 254 23.01 -13.53 -26.31
C LYS A 254 22.19 -14.80 -26.10
N ILE A 255 21.43 -14.89 -25.01
CA ILE A 255 20.59 -16.04 -24.70
C ILE A 255 19.13 -15.62 -24.83
N ASP A 256 18.35 -16.37 -25.60
CA ASP A 256 16.91 -16.14 -25.78
C ASP A 256 16.10 -16.66 -24.56
N LEU A 257 16.43 -16.13 -23.38
CA LEU A 257 15.74 -16.33 -22.11
C LEU A 257 15.72 -15.00 -21.35
N ASP A 258 14.79 -14.86 -20.40
CA ASP A 258 14.84 -13.69 -19.54
C ASP A 258 16.11 -13.68 -18.67
N LYS A 259 16.64 -12.47 -18.44
CA LYS A 259 17.89 -12.25 -17.71
C LYS A 259 17.87 -12.88 -16.31
N GLU A 260 16.73 -12.85 -15.61
CA GLU A 260 16.62 -13.41 -14.26
C GLU A 260 16.82 -14.94 -14.29
N THR A 261 16.17 -15.64 -15.22
CA THR A 261 16.34 -17.09 -15.42
C THR A 261 17.79 -17.46 -15.71
N VAL A 262 18.46 -16.72 -16.60
CA VAL A 262 19.88 -16.98 -16.92
C VAL A 262 20.77 -16.79 -15.69
N LEU A 263 20.60 -15.67 -14.97
CA LEU A 263 21.33 -15.39 -13.72
C LEU A 263 21.07 -16.46 -12.66
N ASP A 264 19.85 -16.98 -12.58
CA ASP A 264 19.47 -17.99 -11.60
C ASP A 264 20.18 -19.33 -11.83
N PHE A 265 20.56 -19.69 -13.07
CA PHE A 265 21.42 -20.86 -13.31
C PHE A 265 22.80 -20.74 -12.63
N PHE A 266 23.36 -19.52 -12.61
CA PHE A 266 24.61 -19.23 -11.90
C PHE A 266 24.39 -19.23 -10.38
N ARG A 267 23.40 -18.46 -9.91
CA ARG A 267 23.12 -18.27 -8.48
C ARG A 267 22.71 -19.55 -7.77
N GLU A 268 21.92 -20.41 -8.40
CA GLU A 268 21.57 -21.73 -7.88
C GLU A 268 22.82 -22.59 -7.68
N THR A 269 23.73 -22.60 -8.66
CA THR A 269 24.96 -23.37 -8.56
C THR A 269 25.84 -22.87 -7.39
N ILE A 270 25.94 -21.55 -7.23
CA ILE A 270 26.69 -20.94 -6.12
C ILE A 270 26.04 -21.27 -4.78
N PHE A 271 24.71 -21.21 -4.68
CA PHE A 271 23.98 -21.62 -3.46
C PHE A 271 24.36 -23.04 -3.05
N TRP A 272 24.35 -23.99 -3.97
CA TRP A 272 24.72 -25.38 -3.67
C TRP A 272 26.18 -25.52 -3.30
N ASN A 273 27.09 -24.76 -3.93
CA ASN A 273 28.49 -24.73 -3.54
C ASN A 273 28.64 -24.22 -2.09
N ILE A 274 28.03 -23.10 -1.73
CA ILE A 274 28.03 -22.55 -0.35
C ILE A 274 27.47 -23.58 0.63
N PHE A 275 26.31 -24.16 0.33
CA PHE A 275 25.65 -25.15 1.19
C PHE A 275 26.52 -26.39 1.44
N ASN A 276 27.11 -26.95 0.38
CA ASN A 276 27.96 -28.13 0.48
C ASN A 276 29.29 -27.84 1.17
N THR A 277 29.93 -26.72 0.87
CA THR A 277 31.17 -26.28 1.53
C THR A 277 30.97 -26.10 3.04
N HIS A 278 29.82 -25.55 3.46
CA HIS A 278 29.44 -25.51 4.88
C HIS A 278 29.24 -26.92 5.45
N LYS A 279 28.49 -27.79 4.76
CA LYS A 279 28.24 -29.18 5.19
C LYS A 279 29.54 -29.98 5.37
N GLU A 280 30.56 -29.68 4.58
CA GLU A 280 31.89 -30.29 4.62
C GLU A 280 32.86 -29.60 5.60
N ASN A 281 32.40 -28.58 6.35
CA ASN A 281 33.20 -27.80 7.31
C ASN A 281 34.43 -27.08 6.69
N ARG A 282 34.38 -26.74 5.38
CA ARG A 282 35.44 -26.01 4.67
C ARG A 282 35.28 -24.49 4.83
N PHE A 283 35.38 -23.97 6.05
CA PHE A 283 34.98 -22.58 6.38
C PHE A 283 35.79 -21.48 5.67
N ALA A 284 37.11 -21.65 5.46
CA ALA A 284 37.90 -20.65 4.75
C ALA A 284 37.40 -20.44 3.31
N GLU A 285 37.04 -21.53 2.64
CA GLU A 285 36.45 -21.51 1.30
C GLU A 285 35.01 -21.00 1.32
N LEU A 286 34.24 -21.33 2.35
CA LEU A 286 32.87 -20.86 2.54
C LEU A 286 32.79 -19.33 2.54
N TRP A 287 33.68 -18.67 3.29
CA TRP A 287 33.69 -17.21 3.38
C TRP A 287 34.09 -16.56 2.06
N ASN A 288 35.09 -17.12 1.38
CA ASN A 288 35.47 -16.67 0.04
C ASN A 288 34.33 -16.82 -0.99
N LEU A 289 33.50 -17.87 -0.90
CA LEU A 289 32.32 -18.03 -1.77
C LEU A 289 31.28 -16.91 -1.56
N PHE A 290 31.03 -16.49 -0.32
CA PHE A 290 30.13 -15.36 -0.04
C PHE A 290 30.70 -14.02 -0.55
N GLU A 291 32.00 -13.78 -0.39
CA GLU A 291 32.67 -12.57 -0.88
C GLU A 291 32.62 -12.51 -2.41
N GLN A 292 32.99 -13.60 -3.10
CA GLN A 292 32.91 -13.70 -4.57
C GLN A 292 31.47 -13.54 -5.08
N TYR A 293 30.49 -14.07 -4.35
CA TYR A 293 29.10 -13.88 -4.70
C TYR A 293 28.70 -12.40 -4.71
N ASN A 294 29.03 -11.66 -3.65
CA ASN A 294 28.69 -10.24 -3.56
C ASN A 294 29.38 -9.41 -4.64
N VAL A 295 30.65 -9.69 -4.95
CA VAL A 295 31.38 -8.99 -6.03
C VAL A 295 30.70 -9.17 -7.38
N ASN A 296 30.23 -10.38 -7.69
CA ASN A 296 29.75 -10.72 -9.02
C ASN A 296 28.23 -10.50 -9.22
N TYR A 297 27.41 -10.67 -8.17
CA TYR A 297 25.96 -10.82 -8.32
C TYR A 297 25.10 -9.81 -7.55
N SER A 298 25.68 -8.97 -6.68
CA SER A 298 24.94 -7.95 -5.89
C SER A 298 24.23 -6.91 -6.76
N LYS A 299 24.83 -6.55 -7.90
CA LYS A 299 24.29 -5.56 -8.84
C LYS A 299 23.35 -6.16 -9.90
N GLN A 300 23.13 -7.47 -9.86
CA GLN A 300 22.39 -8.21 -10.89
C GLN A 300 20.90 -8.36 -10.55
N GLY A 301 20.37 -7.49 -9.66
CA GLY A 301 18.97 -7.46 -9.26
C GLY A 301 18.53 -8.62 -8.35
N GLN A 302 17.28 -8.55 -7.91
CA GLN A 302 16.66 -9.53 -7.03
C GLN A 302 16.29 -10.84 -7.74
N SER A 303 16.38 -11.98 -7.04
CA SER A 303 15.85 -13.27 -7.50
C SER A 303 15.63 -14.26 -6.36
N LYS A 304 15.04 -15.43 -6.63
CA LYS A 304 14.87 -16.49 -5.61
C LYS A 304 16.19 -16.92 -5.01
N TRP A 305 17.16 -17.24 -5.85
CA TRP A 305 18.45 -17.72 -5.40
C TRP A 305 19.26 -16.62 -4.72
N HIS A 306 19.06 -15.35 -5.08
CA HIS A 306 19.65 -14.22 -4.37
C HIS A 306 19.19 -14.16 -2.90
N SER A 307 17.88 -14.30 -2.64
CA SER A 307 17.32 -14.38 -1.28
C SER A 307 17.79 -15.65 -0.54
N GLU A 308 17.88 -16.80 -1.21
CA GLU A 308 18.34 -18.04 -0.56
C GLU A 308 19.82 -17.95 -0.12
N ILE A 309 20.66 -17.19 -0.83
CA ILE A 309 22.04 -16.95 -0.41
C ILE A 309 22.09 -16.06 0.84
N LEU A 310 21.24 -15.03 0.94
CA LEU A 310 21.08 -14.25 2.18
C LEU A 310 20.61 -15.14 3.33
N ASN A 311 19.68 -16.07 3.08
CA ASN A 311 19.21 -17.04 4.07
C ASN A 311 20.34 -17.96 4.57
N LEU A 312 21.25 -18.40 3.69
CA LEU A 312 22.45 -19.14 4.13
C LEU A 312 23.40 -18.27 4.96
N ALA A 313 23.66 -17.03 4.55
CA ALA A 313 24.51 -16.11 5.31
C ALA A 313 23.93 -15.82 6.71
N GLU A 314 22.63 -15.58 6.81
CA GLU A 314 21.93 -15.36 8.07
C GLU A 314 22.06 -16.57 9.00
N ARG A 315 21.99 -17.79 8.45
CA ARG A 315 22.11 -19.03 9.24
C ARG A 315 23.54 -19.39 9.63
N PHE A 316 24.50 -19.14 8.74
CA PHE A 316 25.88 -19.64 8.89
C PHE A 316 26.81 -18.65 9.59
N MET A 317 26.62 -17.34 9.40
CA MET A 317 27.45 -16.30 10.03
C MET A 317 26.96 -16.01 11.45
N LYS A 318 27.15 -16.94 12.39
CA LYS A 318 26.66 -16.83 13.78
C LYS A 318 27.81 -17.01 14.77
N GLU A 319 27.54 -16.75 16.05
CA GLU A 319 28.51 -16.94 17.14
C GLU A 319 29.81 -16.15 16.85
N ASN A 320 30.97 -16.81 16.83
CA ASN A 320 32.26 -16.15 16.59
C ASN A 320 32.43 -15.57 15.17
N GLU A 321 31.57 -15.96 14.22
CA GLU A 321 31.61 -15.48 12.83
C GLU A 321 30.49 -14.47 12.53
N GLU A 322 29.70 -14.07 13.53
CA GLU A 322 28.54 -13.18 13.36
C GLU A 322 28.93 -11.80 12.80
N TRP A 323 30.11 -11.31 13.15
CA TRP A 323 30.65 -10.04 12.68
C TRP A 323 30.76 -9.95 11.15
N ARG A 324 30.84 -11.07 10.43
CA ARG A 324 30.92 -11.08 8.95
C ARG A 324 29.62 -10.62 8.29
N PHE A 325 28.49 -10.82 8.97
CA PHE A 325 27.16 -10.64 8.39
C PHE A 325 26.89 -9.20 8.00
N ILE A 326 27.41 -8.20 8.74
CA ILE A 326 27.19 -6.79 8.39
C ILE A 326 27.81 -6.42 7.04
N ASN A 327 29.07 -6.81 6.81
CA ASN A 327 29.77 -6.55 5.54
C ASN A 327 29.11 -7.34 4.41
N PHE A 328 28.80 -8.61 4.66
CA PHE A 328 28.08 -9.42 3.69
C PHE A 328 26.74 -8.80 3.30
N PHE A 329 25.90 -8.41 4.26
CA PHE A 329 24.55 -7.90 3.99
C PHE A 329 24.58 -6.54 3.29
N LYS A 330 25.54 -5.68 3.66
CA LYS A 330 25.80 -4.42 2.96
C LYS A 330 26.12 -4.67 1.48
N ASP A 331 27.10 -5.54 1.22
CA ASP A 331 27.58 -5.80 -0.14
C ASP A 331 26.61 -6.68 -0.95
N TRP A 332 25.77 -7.49 -0.29
CA TRP A 332 24.67 -8.22 -0.90
C TRP A 332 23.59 -7.27 -1.47
N ASN A 333 23.56 -6.04 -0.97
CA ASN A 333 22.63 -4.95 -1.33
C ASN A 333 21.18 -5.21 -0.89
N PRO A 334 20.73 -4.68 0.27
CA PRO A 334 19.36 -4.87 0.77
C PRO A 334 18.24 -4.35 -0.15
N GLU A 335 18.55 -3.52 -1.14
CA GLU A 335 17.58 -3.10 -2.17
C GLU A 335 17.06 -4.29 -3.00
N ASN A 336 17.79 -5.41 -3.03
CA ASN A 336 17.37 -6.64 -3.71
C ASN A 336 16.41 -7.52 -2.87
N LEU A 337 15.96 -7.06 -1.69
CA LEU A 337 14.95 -7.78 -0.90
C LEU A 337 13.61 -7.84 -1.64
N ARG A 338 13.15 -9.06 -1.95
CA ARG A 338 11.90 -9.28 -2.67
C ARG A 338 10.69 -9.13 -1.76
N ASN A 339 9.53 -8.90 -2.35
CA ASN A 339 8.24 -8.90 -1.62
C ASN A 339 8.01 -10.17 -0.78
N GLN A 340 8.55 -11.32 -1.19
CA GLN A 340 8.44 -12.57 -0.45
C GLN A 340 9.35 -12.61 0.79
N ASP A 341 10.48 -11.90 0.78
CA ASP A 341 11.44 -11.85 1.89
C ASP A 341 10.88 -11.08 3.11
N TRP A 342 9.85 -10.27 2.87
CA TRP A 342 9.08 -9.51 3.87
C TRP A 342 7.87 -10.26 4.42
N LYS A 343 7.60 -11.49 3.95
CA LYS A 343 6.47 -12.30 4.42
C LYS A 343 6.95 -13.40 5.38
N GLU A 344 6.09 -13.73 6.34
CA GLU A 344 6.27 -14.91 7.17
C GLU A 344 6.24 -16.18 6.31
N THR A 345 7.04 -17.16 6.70
CA THR A 345 7.03 -18.48 6.07
C THR A 345 6.48 -19.50 7.05
N LYS A 346 5.49 -20.29 6.61
CA LYS A 346 4.94 -21.40 7.40
C LYS A 346 5.57 -22.69 6.93
N LYS A 347 6.15 -23.44 7.85
CA LYS A 347 6.64 -24.79 7.60
C LYS A 347 6.17 -25.68 8.74
N ASP A 348 5.33 -26.65 8.40
CA ASP A 348 4.61 -27.50 9.33
C ASP A 348 3.77 -26.66 10.32
N GLU A 349 3.93 -26.88 11.63
CA GLU A 349 3.25 -26.11 12.69
C GLU A 349 3.98 -24.80 13.04
N ASN A 350 5.17 -24.56 12.47
CA ASN A 350 6.01 -23.42 12.83
C ASN A 350 5.83 -22.26 11.86
N THR A 351 5.69 -21.05 12.41
CA THR A 351 5.71 -19.79 11.66
C THR A 351 7.05 -19.10 11.88
N TYR A 352 7.78 -18.87 10.80
CA TYR A 352 9.09 -18.23 10.81
C TYR A 352 8.97 -16.77 10.41
N GLN A 353 9.68 -15.91 11.14
CA GLN A 353 9.78 -14.49 10.84
C GLN A 353 10.33 -14.23 9.42
N PRO A 354 9.94 -13.12 8.78
CA PRO A 354 10.44 -12.74 7.46
C PRO A 354 11.98 -12.67 7.42
N LEU A 355 12.57 -13.10 6.30
CA LEU A 355 14.03 -13.09 6.10
C LEU A 355 14.59 -11.67 6.23
N ALA A 356 13.90 -10.68 5.65
CA ALA A 356 14.28 -9.28 5.74
C ALA A 356 14.36 -8.80 7.20
N THR A 357 13.34 -9.12 8.01
CA THR A 357 13.29 -8.75 9.44
C THR A 357 14.42 -9.41 10.23
N LYS A 358 14.74 -10.69 9.94
CA LYS A 358 15.87 -11.38 10.57
C LYS A 358 17.20 -10.72 10.23
N ALA A 359 17.42 -10.42 8.94
CA ALA A 359 18.63 -9.77 8.47
C ALA A 359 18.82 -8.39 9.14
N LEU A 360 17.79 -7.52 9.11
CA LEU A 360 17.83 -6.21 9.75
C LEU A 360 18.12 -6.31 11.26
N LYS A 361 17.40 -7.19 11.97
CA LYS A 361 17.60 -7.40 13.40
C LYS A 361 19.03 -7.84 13.71
N LYS A 362 19.55 -8.82 12.96
CA LYS A 362 20.89 -9.34 13.15
C LYS A 362 21.95 -8.27 12.90
N THR A 363 21.85 -7.53 11.80
CA THR A 363 22.73 -6.39 11.51
C THR A 363 22.70 -5.36 12.64
N PHE A 364 21.53 -5.03 13.16
CA PHE A 364 21.39 -4.07 14.26
C PHE A 364 22.01 -4.56 15.57
N GLU A 365 21.86 -5.85 15.93
CA GLU A 365 22.49 -6.41 17.13
C GLU A 365 24.03 -6.41 17.01
N ILE A 366 24.59 -6.72 15.84
CA ILE A 366 26.04 -6.62 15.58
C ILE A 366 26.52 -5.18 15.79
N LEU A 367 25.78 -4.20 15.26
CA LEU A 367 26.10 -2.79 15.38
C LEU A 367 26.18 -2.34 16.84
N LYS A 368 25.32 -2.84 17.74
CA LYS A 368 25.38 -2.47 19.17
C LYS A 368 26.74 -2.71 19.80
N THR A 369 27.43 -3.77 19.40
CA THR A 369 28.76 -4.12 19.92
C THR A 369 29.93 -3.46 19.18
N GLN A 370 29.70 -2.96 17.96
CA GLN A 370 30.73 -2.30 17.16
C GLN A 370 30.79 -0.80 17.47
N THR A 371 32.03 -0.31 17.64
CA THR A 371 32.34 1.11 17.93
C THR A 371 32.95 1.84 16.73
N SER A 372 33.18 1.16 15.60
CA SER A 372 33.75 1.78 14.41
C SER A 372 32.78 2.74 13.74
N GLU A 373 33.26 3.94 13.42
CA GLU A 373 32.55 4.88 12.55
C GLU A 373 32.40 4.29 11.14
N GLN A 374 31.16 4.17 10.68
CA GLN A 374 30.83 3.71 9.33
C GLN A 374 29.55 4.38 8.87
N ASP A 375 29.44 4.65 7.57
CA ASP A 375 28.21 5.17 6.96
C ASP A 375 27.13 4.07 6.94
N LEU A 376 26.03 4.31 7.67
CA LEU A 376 24.88 3.41 7.80
C LEU A 376 23.71 3.79 6.87
N SER A 377 23.90 4.71 5.92
CA SER A 377 22.84 5.17 5.01
C SER A 377 22.15 4.03 4.26
N TRP A 378 22.92 3.04 3.81
CA TRP A 378 22.40 1.84 3.14
C TRP A 378 21.42 1.03 4.02
N LEU A 379 21.68 0.98 5.34
CA LEU A 379 20.83 0.26 6.28
C LEU A 379 19.59 1.09 6.61
N ILE A 380 19.74 2.42 6.75
CA ILE A 380 18.62 3.35 6.95
C ILE A 380 17.58 3.22 5.82
N GLN A 381 18.02 3.12 4.57
CA GLN A 381 17.13 2.88 3.42
C GLN A 381 16.38 1.54 3.53
N ALA A 382 17.04 0.47 3.99
CA ALA A 382 16.39 -0.81 4.23
C ALA A 382 15.32 -0.73 5.35
N TYR A 383 15.58 0.05 6.40
CA TYR A 383 14.60 0.35 7.44
C TYR A 383 13.42 1.21 6.94
N GLU A 384 13.63 2.12 5.99
CA GLU A 384 12.55 2.89 5.37
C GLU A 384 11.56 1.99 4.65
N GLN A 385 12.07 1.03 3.88
CA GLN A 385 11.23 0.04 3.23
C GLN A 385 10.50 -0.84 4.26
N ALA A 386 11.16 -1.25 5.34
CA ALA A 386 10.54 -2.01 6.42
C ALA A 386 9.39 -1.22 7.08
N ILE A 387 9.59 0.05 7.42
CA ILE A 387 8.58 0.92 8.04
C ILE A 387 7.41 1.19 7.08
N LYS A 388 7.66 1.27 5.77
CA LYS A 388 6.58 1.40 4.78
C LYS A 388 5.66 0.18 4.77
N LEU A 389 6.21 -1.01 4.98
CA LEU A 389 5.46 -2.26 5.06
C LEU A 389 4.82 -2.49 6.43
N PHE A 390 5.46 -2.01 7.51
CA PHE A 390 5.04 -2.17 8.90
C PHE A 390 5.01 -0.82 9.63
N PRO A 391 4.07 0.09 9.27
CA PRO A 391 4.07 1.47 9.76
C PRO A 391 3.77 1.61 11.26
N ASP A 392 3.17 0.58 11.86
CA ASP A 392 2.79 0.52 13.28
C ASP A 392 3.88 -0.15 14.14
N ASP A 393 5.00 -0.60 13.54
CA ASP A 393 6.12 -1.20 14.29
C ASP A 393 7.05 -0.11 14.84
N GLU A 394 6.83 0.22 16.12
CA GLU A 394 7.62 1.20 16.87
C GLU A 394 9.10 0.78 17.04
N TRP A 395 9.40 -0.51 16.99
CA TRP A 395 10.76 -1.02 17.15
C TRP A 395 11.61 -0.73 15.91
N LEU A 396 11.06 -0.92 14.71
CA LEU A 396 11.72 -0.51 13.47
C LEU A 396 11.99 1.00 13.45
N LEU A 397 11.01 1.78 13.90
CA LEU A 397 11.14 3.24 13.96
C LEU A 397 12.23 3.67 14.97
N ARG A 398 12.27 3.04 16.15
CA ARG A 398 13.32 3.26 17.16
C ARG A 398 14.71 2.87 16.63
N GLN A 399 14.85 1.71 16.02
CA GLN A 399 16.13 1.27 15.46
C GLN A 399 16.62 2.23 14.38
N LYS A 400 15.74 2.72 13.50
CA LYS A 400 16.08 3.77 12.53
C LYS A 400 16.59 5.06 13.20
N ALA A 401 15.96 5.50 14.30
CA ALA A 401 16.42 6.68 15.04
C ALA A 401 17.83 6.50 15.61
N LEU A 402 18.13 5.31 16.14
CA LEU A 402 19.47 4.97 16.64
C LEU A 402 20.52 4.90 15.52
N LEU A 403 20.13 4.49 14.31
CA LEU A 403 21.01 4.54 13.13
C LEU A 403 21.31 5.99 12.72
N HIS A 404 20.30 6.87 12.67
CA HIS A 404 20.51 8.30 12.43
C HIS A 404 21.43 8.93 13.49
N LEU A 405 21.23 8.59 14.77
CA LEU A 405 22.10 9.04 15.85
C LEU A 405 23.56 8.62 15.62
N ARG A 406 23.80 7.37 15.22
CA ARG A 406 25.15 6.88 14.88
C ARG A 406 25.77 7.56 13.65
N ASN A 407 24.94 7.95 12.68
CA ASN A 407 25.36 8.75 11.52
C ASN A 407 25.51 10.25 11.86
N ASN A 408 25.31 10.66 13.12
CA ASN A 408 25.30 12.06 13.54
C ASN A 408 24.22 12.93 12.84
N GLU A 409 23.12 12.30 12.40
CA GLU A 409 21.97 12.94 11.75
C GLU A 409 20.91 13.30 12.80
N LEU A 410 21.28 14.17 13.73
CA LEU A 410 20.52 14.43 14.97
C LEU A 410 19.09 14.92 14.70
N GLU A 411 18.88 15.82 13.75
CA GLU A 411 17.55 16.36 13.42
C GLU A 411 16.57 15.26 12.96
N LEU A 412 17.06 14.28 12.20
CA LEU A 412 16.26 13.15 11.75
C LEU A 412 15.92 12.22 12.92
N ALA A 413 16.87 11.96 13.81
CA ALA A 413 16.64 11.20 15.03
C ALA A 413 15.63 11.91 15.96
N ILE A 414 15.78 13.22 16.18
CA ILE A 414 14.87 14.05 16.99
C ILE A 414 13.44 13.95 16.46
N LYS A 415 13.25 14.11 15.14
CA LYS A 415 11.93 14.00 14.50
C LYS A 415 11.29 12.63 14.76
N ILE A 416 12.07 11.56 14.72
CA ILE A 416 11.58 10.21 15.01
C ILE A 416 11.24 10.06 16.50
N TYR A 417 12.11 10.51 17.41
CA TYR A 417 11.85 10.42 18.85
C TYR A 417 10.63 11.23 19.28
N LYS A 418 10.39 12.42 18.70
CA LYS A 418 9.14 13.18 18.89
C LYS A 418 7.90 12.36 18.53
N LYS A 419 7.97 11.50 17.51
CA LYS A 419 6.89 10.56 17.17
C LYS A 419 6.81 9.41 18.17
N LEU A 420 7.94 8.80 18.53
CA LEU A 420 7.98 7.66 19.45
C LEU A 420 7.43 8.00 20.84
N VAL A 421 7.72 9.18 21.37
CA VAL A 421 7.20 9.59 22.69
C VAL A 421 5.67 9.72 22.72
N LEU A 422 4.97 9.84 21.59
CA LEU A 422 3.51 9.91 21.59
C LEU A 422 2.87 8.58 22.04
N GLU A 423 3.48 7.46 21.71
CA GLU A 423 3.00 6.12 22.06
C GLU A 423 3.79 5.51 23.23
N LEU A 424 5.10 5.81 23.32
CA LEU A 424 6.03 5.22 24.29
C LEU A 424 6.48 6.19 25.39
N ALA A 425 5.75 7.28 25.66
CA ALA A 425 6.09 8.28 26.70
C ALA A 425 6.36 7.69 28.10
N GLU A 426 5.81 6.53 28.42
CA GLU A 426 5.98 5.86 29.73
C GLU A 426 7.22 4.94 29.78
N LYS A 427 7.99 4.82 28.68
CA LYS A 427 9.21 4.01 28.62
C LYS A 427 10.43 4.88 28.87
N HIS A 428 11.21 4.54 29.91
CA HIS A 428 12.39 5.33 30.30
C HIS A 428 13.44 5.42 29.18
N TYR A 429 13.69 4.31 28.48
CA TYR A 429 14.73 4.24 27.44
C TYR A 429 14.47 5.20 26.27
N VAL A 430 13.20 5.50 25.93
CA VAL A 430 12.89 6.44 24.84
C VAL A 430 13.35 7.84 25.20
N TRP A 431 13.17 8.26 26.46
CA TRP A 431 13.62 9.57 26.93
C TRP A 431 15.14 9.63 27.09
N GLN A 432 15.77 8.54 27.54
CA GLN A 432 17.23 8.42 27.55
C GLN A 432 17.80 8.59 26.14
N GLU A 433 17.35 7.78 25.18
CA GLU A 433 17.87 7.81 23.80
C GLU A 433 17.55 9.14 23.10
N PHE A 434 16.41 9.75 23.41
CA PHE A 434 16.10 11.10 22.92
C PHE A 434 17.07 12.14 23.48
N SER A 435 17.51 11.98 24.73
CA SER A 435 18.52 12.87 25.34
C SER A 435 19.88 12.77 24.66
N ASP A 436 20.22 11.61 24.09
CA ASP A 436 21.47 11.41 23.35
C ASP A 436 21.50 12.19 22.04
N CYS A 437 20.33 12.57 21.51
CA CYS A 437 20.22 13.44 20.34
C CYS A 437 20.51 14.91 20.66
N ILE A 438 20.58 15.29 21.95
CA ILE A 438 20.77 16.67 22.40
C ILE A 438 22.22 16.87 22.84
N ILE A 439 22.95 17.70 22.08
CA ILE A 439 24.38 17.97 22.32
C ILE A 439 24.58 19.29 23.08
N SER A 440 23.95 20.37 22.65
CA SER A 440 24.26 21.73 23.12
C SER A 440 23.31 22.30 24.17
N ASP A 441 22.18 21.64 24.44
CA ASP A 441 21.18 22.10 25.40
C ASP A 441 21.12 21.17 26.61
N ASN A 442 21.93 21.49 27.62
CA ASN A 442 21.96 20.74 28.86
C ASN A 442 20.64 20.81 29.64
N SER A 443 19.85 21.88 29.51
CA SER A 443 18.57 21.98 30.19
C SER A 443 17.56 20.95 29.67
N LEU A 444 17.52 20.77 28.34
CA LEU A 444 16.73 19.71 27.72
C LEU A 444 17.27 18.33 28.08
N LYS A 445 18.59 18.13 28.01
CA LYS A 445 19.24 16.86 28.33
C LYS A 445 18.97 16.42 29.77
N ILE A 446 19.18 17.32 30.73
CA ILE A 446 18.85 17.13 32.14
C ILE A 446 17.37 16.78 32.29
N GLY A 447 16.48 17.51 31.59
CA GLY A 447 15.04 17.25 31.64
C GLY A 447 14.64 15.87 31.13
N MET A 448 15.23 15.41 30.02
CA MET A 448 14.96 14.10 29.41
C MET A 448 15.48 12.95 30.29
N LEU A 449 16.70 13.07 30.82
CA LEU A 449 17.28 12.08 31.72
C LEU A 449 16.54 12.03 33.06
N SER A 450 16.17 13.19 33.62
CA SER A 450 15.29 13.28 34.80
C SER A 450 13.94 12.60 34.57
N LYS A 451 13.38 12.75 33.36
CA LYS A 451 12.13 12.09 32.96
C LYS A 451 12.31 10.57 32.91
N ALA A 452 13.42 10.08 32.37
CA ALA A 452 13.73 8.66 32.33
C ALA A 452 13.84 8.06 33.75
N LEU A 453 14.60 8.69 34.65
CA LEU A 453 14.72 8.28 36.07
C LEU A 453 13.39 8.32 36.83
N LYS A 454 12.48 9.22 36.46
CA LYS A 454 11.14 9.27 37.08
C LYS A 454 10.23 8.11 36.64
N LEU A 455 10.47 7.53 35.46
CA LEU A 455 9.61 6.50 34.87
C LEU A 455 9.99 5.08 35.27
N GLU A 456 11.26 4.84 35.60
CA GLU A 456 11.79 3.52 35.94
C GLU A 456 12.35 3.53 37.36
N ASN A 457 12.06 2.49 38.13
CA ASN A 457 12.52 2.36 39.52
C ASN A 457 13.53 1.21 39.68
N ASN A 458 13.71 0.36 38.67
CA ASN A 458 14.71 -0.70 38.71
C ASN A 458 16.08 -0.16 38.29
N GLU A 459 16.94 0.04 39.29
CA GLU A 459 18.32 0.49 39.15
C GLU A 459 19.20 -0.36 38.21
N ASP A 460 18.82 -1.61 37.92
CA ASP A 460 19.52 -2.45 36.93
C ASP A 460 19.57 -1.82 35.53
N PHE A 461 18.65 -0.90 35.21
CA PHE A 461 18.57 -0.22 33.92
C PHE A 461 19.00 1.26 33.95
N LEU A 462 19.29 1.82 35.12
CA LEU A 462 19.46 3.27 35.29
C LEU A 462 20.91 3.75 35.30
N GLY A 463 21.88 2.82 35.32
CA GLY A 463 23.29 3.16 35.51
C GLY A 463 23.82 4.21 34.53
N ASP A 464 23.60 4.01 33.23
CA ASP A 464 24.07 4.95 32.20
C ASP A 464 23.31 6.29 32.26
N ILE A 465 22.04 6.26 32.66
CA ILE A 465 21.22 7.46 32.83
C ILE A 465 21.77 8.32 33.98
N HIS A 466 22.15 7.71 35.11
CA HIS A 466 22.80 8.40 36.22
C HIS A 466 24.11 9.06 35.82
N LEU A 467 24.98 8.35 35.09
CA LEU A 467 26.26 8.91 34.62
C LEU A 467 26.06 10.07 33.65
N ASN A 468 25.18 9.89 32.65
CA ASN A 468 24.89 10.93 31.67
C ASN A 468 24.25 12.17 32.32
N LEU A 469 23.39 11.97 33.32
CA LEU A 469 22.78 13.08 34.06
C LEU A 469 23.82 13.79 34.93
N ALA A 470 24.66 13.04 35.66
CA ALA A 470 25.73 13.62 36.47
C ALA A 470 26.69 14.47 35.63
N LYS A 471 27.04 14.00 34.43
CA LYS A 471 27.86 14.75 33.47
C LYS A 471 27.20 16.07 33.08
N ALA A 472 25.94 16.04 32.63
CA ALA A 472 25.21 17.26 32.26
C ALA A 472 25.04 18.23 33.44
N LEU A 473 24.86 17.71 34.66
CA LEU A 473 24.78 18.52 35.88
C LEU A 473 26.12 19.17 36.24
N ILE A 474 27.24 18.46 36.08
CA ILE A 474 28.58 19.03 36.28
C ILE A 474 28.85 20.15 35.27
N ASP A 475 28.47 19.95 34.01
CA ASP A 475 28.62 20.96 32.95
C ASP A 475 27.82 22.24 33.26
N GLU A 476 26.68 22.12 33.97
CA GLU A 476 25.87 23.23 34.48
C GLU A 476 26.25 23.71 35.90
N ASN A 477 27.39 23.24 36.44
CA ASN A 477 27.88 23.56 37.78
C ASN A 477 26.91 23.21 38.93
N LEU A 478 26.04 22.20 38.74
CA LEU A 478 25.12 21.65 39.73
C LEU A 478 25.74 20.44 40.45
N LEU A 479 26.87 20.68 41.12
CA LEU A 479 27.74 19.62 41.66
C LEU A 479 27.08 18.77 42.76
N GLU A 480 26.25 19.35 43.63
CA GLU A 480 25.55 18.58 44.68
C GLU A 480 24.57 17.57 44.07
N ASN A 481 23.80 18.00 43.06
CA ASN A 481 22.87 17.13 42.36
C ASN A 481 23.63 16.02 41.60
N ALA A 482 24.74 16.35 40.95
CA ALA A 482 25.57 15.37 40.26
C ALA A 482 26.13 14.31 41.23
N LEU A 483 26.57 14.73 42.42
CA LEU A 483 27.09 13.82 43.44
C LEU A 483 26.01 12.83 43.91
N ILE A 484 24.75 13.26 44.06
CA ILE A 484 23.63 12.36 44.40
C ILE A 484 23.46 11.26 43.36
N GLU A 485 23.48 11.59 42.06
CA GLU A 485 23.34 10.61 40.99
C GLU A 485 24.51 9.61 40.96
N LEU A 486 25.73 10.12 41.18
CA LEU A 486 26.93 9.29 41.22
C LEU A 486 26.91 8.33 42.42
N GLU A 487 26.48 8.79 43.60
CA GLU A 487 26.33 7.91 44.78
C GLU A 487 25.24 6.86 44.58
N ALA A 488 24.14 7.19 43.89
CA ALA A 488 23.11 6.22 43.51
C ALA A 488 23.68 5.12 42.60
N TYR A 489 24.38 5.52 41.53
CA TYR A 489 25.09 4.61 40.62
C TYR A 489 26.05 3.69 41.37
N LYS A 490 26.92 4.28 42.21
CA LYS A 490 27.94 3.55 42.98
C LYS A 490 27.31 2.54 43.92
N LYS A 491 26.34 2.97 44.72
CA LYS A 491 25.65 2.12 45.69
C LYS A 491 25.02 0.90 45.04
N HIS A 492 24.35 1.07 43.90
CA HIS A 492 23.72 -0.06 43.21
C HIS A 492 24.75 -1.05 42.65
N ARG A 493 25.83 -0.54 42.02
CA ARG A 493 26.90 -1.40 41.50
C ARG A 493 27.60 -2.19 42.59
N GLU A 494 27.85 -1.58 43.75
CA GLU A 494 28.41 -2.27 44.92
C GLU A 494 27.48 -3.38 45.43
N ILE A 495 26.17 -3.12 45.53
CA ILE A 495 25.17 -4.14 45.90
C ILE A 495 25.18 -5.34 44.93
N LYS A 496 25.36 -5.07 43.63
CA LYS A 496 25.38 -6.09 42.58
C LYS A 496 26.76 -6.73 42.35
N ASN A 497 27.79 -6.28 43.06
CA ASN A 497 29.20 -6.62 42.81
C ASN A 497 29.64 -6.34 41.35
N TRP A 498 29.12 -5.27 40.75
CA TRP A 498 29.52 -4.80 39.42
C TRP A 498 30.67 -3.80 39.51
N LYS A 499 31.54 -3.80 38.50
CA LYS A 499 32.67 -2.85 38.44
C LYS A 499 32.17 -1.43 38.17
N LEU A 500 32.77 -0.44 38.85
CA LEU A 500 32.62 0.97 38.53
C LEU A 500 33.33 1.29 37.20
N SER A 501 32.73 2.15 36.39
CA SER A 501 33.28 2.57 35.10
C SER A 501 34.38 3.62 35.30
N SER A 502 35.30 3.74 34.33
CA SER A 502 36.31 4.81 34.36
C SER A 502 35.68 6.21 34.29
N GLU A 503 34.58 6.34 33.54
CA GLU A 503 33.80 7.58 33.47
C GLU A 503 33.25 7.99 34.84
N PHE A 504 32.78 7.03 35.64
CA PHE A 504 32.35 7.31 37.01
C PHE A 504 33.48 7.93 37.83
N ASP A 505 34.69 7.36 37.80
CA ASP A 505 35.82 7.86 38.59
C ASP A 505 36.20 9.30 38.20
N GLU A 506 36.12 9.64 36.91
CA GLU A 506 36.37 10.98 36.41
C GLU A 506 35.31 11.99 36.88
N LEU A 507 34.03 11.65 36.77
CA LEU A 507 32.93 12.50 37.21
C LEU A 507 32.93 12.66 38.73
N TYR A 508 33.16 11.57 39.48
CA TYR A 508 33.18 11.57 40.94
C TYR A 508 34.30 12.46 41.49
N LYS A 509 35.50 12.45 40.89
CA LYS A 509 36.59 13.36 41.26
C LYS A 509 36.21 14.84 41.14
N LYS A 510 35.36 15.20 40.15
CA LYS A 510 34.89 16.57 39.95
C LYS A 510 33.81 16.98 40.96
N ALA A 511 32.94 16.06 41.37
CA ALA A 511 31.80 16.36 42.22
C ALA A 511 32.04 16.16 43.73
N ASN A 512 32.87 15.19 44.15
CA ASN A 512 32.99 14.74 45.55
C ASN A 512 33.59 15.78 46.53
N GLN A 513 34.05 16.94 46.05
CA GLN A 513 34.54 18.01 46.91
C GLN A 513 33.41 18.88 47.48
N VAL A 514 32.18 18.75 46.96
CA VAL A 514 31.04 19.54 47.42
C VAL A 514 30.42 18.95 48.69
N LYS A 515 29.99 19.81 49.60
CA LYS A 515 29.23 19.39 50.79
C LYS A 515 27.77 19.23 50.41
N LEU A 516 27.21 18.04 50.61
CA LEU A 516 25.78 17.78 50.39
C LEU A 516 24.91 18.59 51.37
N SER A 517 23.99 19.38 50.83
CA SER A 517 22.94 20.12 51.55
C SER A 517 21.53 19.64 51.20
N ILE A 518 21.39 18.87 50.12
CA ILE A 518 20.14 18.29 49.63
C ILE A 518 20.14 16.75 49.76
N GLU A 519 18.96 16.17 49.97
CA GLU A 519 18.80 14.71 50.17
C GLU A 519 18.52 13.94 48.87
N ASP A 520 17.84 14.58 47.91
CA ASP A 520 17.47 13.97 46.63
C ASP A 520 17.33 15.01 45.51
N ASN A 521 17.16 14.52 44.27
CA ASN A 521 17.00 15.35 43.08
C ASN A 521 15.55 15.59 42.65
N LYS A 522 14.54 15.37 43.52
CA LYS A 522 13.12 15.52 43.14
C LYS A 522 12.76 16.92 42.71
N GLU A 523 13.26 17.95 43.40
CA GLU A 523 13.02 19.35 43.02
C GLU A 523 13.71 19.71 41.70
N LEU A 524 14.90 19.15 41.46
CA LEU A 524 15.58 19.28 40.18
C LEU A 524 14.76 18.64 39.05
N TYR A 525 14.26 17.41 39.24
CA TYR A 525 13.42 16.75 38.25
C TYR A 525 12.14 17.54 37.96
N LYS A 526 11.48 18.09 38.99
CA LYS A 526 10.29 18.94 38.82
C LYS A 526 10.59 20.19 37.99
N LYS A 527 11.78 20.78 38.16
CA LYS A 527 12.22 21.95 37.40
C LYS A 527 12.53 21.62 35.94
N TYR A 528 13.25 20.53 35.66
CA TYR A 528 13.78 20.30 34.32
C TYR A 528 12.92 19.44 33.39
N ILE A 529 12.13 18.51 33.90
CA ILE A 529 11.23 17.68 33.08
C ILE A 529 10.31 18.51 32.16
N PRO A 530 9.72 19.64 32.61
CA PRO A 530 8.90 20.49 31.75
C PRO A 530 9.62 21.03 30.50
N PHE A 531 10.94 21.28 30.54
CA PHE A 531 11.68 21.70 29.34
C PHE A 531 11.68 20.58 28.29
N ALA A 532 11.99 19.35 28.71
CA ALA A 532 11.97 18.18 27.85
C ALA A 532 10.59 17.87 27.27
N GLU A 533 9.54 17.88 28.09
CA GLU A 533 8.17 17.64 27.60
C GLU A 533 7.69 18.76 26.67
N THR A 534 8.05 20.03 26.95
CA THR A 534 7.69 21.15 26.08
C THR A 534 8.34 21.04 24.71
N PHE A 535 9.62 20.65 24.66
CA PHE A 535 10.35 20.40 23.43
C PHE A 535 9.81 19.20 22.66
N ALA A 536 9.57 18.08 23.35
CA ALA A 536 9.10 16.84 22.74
C ALA A 536 7.73 16.99 22.07
N TYR A 537 6.89 17.89 22.58
CA TYR A 537 5.54 18.14 22.09
C TYR A 537 5.37 19.55 21.51
N ASP A 538 6.45 20.23 21.15
CA ASP A 538 6.43 21.60 20.59
C ASP A 538 5.49 21.72 19.37
N ASP A 539 5.46 20.69 18.52
CA ASP A 539 4.65 20.57 17.28
C ASP A 539 3.13 20.59 17.52
N PHE A 540 2.67 20.46 18.77
CA PHE A 540 1.24 20.47 19.11
C PHE A 540 0.79 21.84 19.62
N ASN A 541 -0.33 22.33 19.07
CA ASN A 541 -0.98 23.55 19.54
C ASN A 541 -1.63 23.35 20.92
N TRP A 542 -1.59 24.41 21.72
CA TRP A 542 -2.37 24.47 22.95
C TRP A 542 -3.86 24.53 22.64
N THR A 543 -4.62 23.63 23.26
CA THR A 543 -6.08 23.57 23.17
C THR A 543 -6.69 23.82 24.54
N GLU A 544 -7.57 24.81 24.64
CA GLU A 544 -8.29 25.09 25.87
C GLU A 544 -9.50 24.16 26.03
N VAL A 545 -9.65 23.62 27.24
CA VAL A 545 -10.76 22.76 27.64
C VAL A 545 -11.17 23.09 29.06
N VAL A 546 -12.45 22.93 29.35
CA VAL A 546 -13.04 23.18 30.66
C VAL A 546 -13.20 21.88 31.43
N LEU A 547 -12.88 21.88 32.72
CA LEU A 547 -13.14 20.77 33.64
C LEU A 547 -14.64 20.70 33.95
N THR A 548 -15.34 19.71 33.39
CA THR A 548 -16.81 19.61 33.50
C THR A 548 -17.30 18.67 34.59
N ASP A 549 -16.47 17.69 34.97
CA ASP A 549 -16.84 16.65 35.93
C ASP A 549 -15.66 16.13 36.76
N LYS A 550 -15.96 15.72 37.98
CA LYS A 550 -15.05 15.04 38.91
C LYS A 550 -15.75 13.81 39.49
N TRP A 551 -15.18 12.64 39.24
CA TRP A 551 -15.80 11.38 39.64
C TRP A 551 -14.74 10.37 40.08
N LYS A 552 -15.16 9.32 40.80
CA LYS A 552 -14.28 8.22 41.19
C LYS A 552 -14.55 7.01 40.31
N ASN A 553 -13.50 6.40 39.78
CA ASN A 553 -13.65 5.15 39.03
C ASN A 553 -13.94 3.96 39.96
N LYS A 554 -14.20 2.77 39.39
CA LYS A 554 -14.45 1.54 40.16
C LYS A 554 -13.35 1.18 41.17
N LYS A 555 -12.12 1.68 40.96
CA LYS A 555 -10.97 1.50 41.86
C LYS A 555 -10.81 2.64 42.88
N GLY A 556 -11.80 3.51 43.02
CA GLY A 556 -11.78 4.67 43.93
C GLY A 556 -10.87 5.82 43.50
N LYS A 557 -10.18 5.74 42.36
CA LYS A 557 -9.27 6.80 41.88
C LYS A 557 -10.07 7.96 41.28
N GLU A 558 -9.72 9.19 41.69
CA GLU A 558 -10.33 10.41 41.17
C GLU A 558 -9.97 10.65 39.69
N ARG A 559 -10.99 10.96 38.89
CA ARG A 559 -10.93 11.23 37.46
C ARG A 559 -11.56 12.59 37.18
N LEU A 560 -10.95 13.29 36.23
CA LEU A 560 -11.34 14.61 35.77
C LEU A 560 -11.75 14.51 34.30
N THR A 561 -12.93 15.05 33.96
CA THR A 561 -13.44 15.08 32.59
C THR A 561 -13.30 16.48 32.02
N PHE A 562 -12.73 16.57 30.81
CA PHE A 562 -12.51 17.84 30.12
C PHE A 562 -13.21 17.84 28.77
N THR A 563 -13.67 19.02 28.33
CA THR A 563 -14.22 19.22 26.99
C THR A 563 -13.98 20.64 26.50
N ASN A 564 -13.94 20.83 25.17
CA ASN A 564 -14.04 22.16 24.56
C ASN A 564 -15.49 22.59 24.29
N GLY A 565 -16.48 21.75 24.60
CA GLY A 565 -17.90 22.01 24.35
C GLY A 565 -18.41 21.49 23.00
N GLU A 566 -17.53 21.02 22.13
CA GLU A 566 -17.83 20.62 20.75
C GLU A 566 -17.43 19.17 20.48
N THR A 567 -16.22 18.95 19.98
CA THR A 567 -15.73 17.64 19.50
C THR A 567 -14.73 16.98 20.44
N ILE A 568 -14.11 17.75 21.33
CA ILE A 568 -13.04 17.25 22.21
C ILE A 568 -13.66 16.88 23.55
N GLU A 569 -13.51 15.62 23.94
CA GLU A 569 -13.81 15.13 25.28
C GLU A 569 -12.77 14.09 25.67
N PHE A 570 -12.23 14.19 26.89
CA PHE A 570 -11.35 13.16 27.45
C PHE A 570 -11.42 13.14 28.98
N SER A 571 -10.96 12.04 29.56
CA SER A 571 -10.88 11.86 31.01
C SER A 571 -9.51 11.37 31.45
N ILE A 572 -8.92 12.04 32.44
CA ILE A 572 -7.60 11.70 33.00
C ILE A 572 -7.65 11.60 34.52
N GLY A 573 -6.62 10.99 35.13
CA GLY A 573 -6.48 10.95 36.58
C GLY A 573 -6.12 12.33 37.13
N LYS A 574 -6.67 12.70 38.29
CA LYS A 574 -6.37 13.99 38.95
C LYS A 574 -4.88 14.23 39.16
N ASN A 575 -4.12 13.17 39.44
CA ASN A 575 -2.69 13.24 39.72
C ASN A 575 -1.81 13.12 38.46
N ARG A 576 -2.39 13.10 37.25
CA ARG A 576 -1.60 12.96 36.01
C ARG A 576 -0.69 14.16 35.77
N PHE A 577 -1.22 15.37 35.99
CA PHE A 577 -0.46 16.62 35.86
C PHE A 577 -0.55 17.41 37.16
N GLU A 578 0.56 17.98 37.60
CA GLU A 578 0.65 18.72 38.87
C GLU A 578 -0.37 19.85 38.95
N VAL A 579 -0.54 20.56 37.84
CA VAL A 579 -1.46 21.69 37.68
C VAL A 579 -2.93 21.36 38.00
N LEU A 580 -3.31 20.08 37.96
CA LEU A 580 -4.69 19.62 38.14
C LEU A 580 -5.03 19.23 39.60
N LYS A 581 -4.04 19.12 40.49
CA LYS A 581 -4.27 18.64 41.87
C LYS A 581 -5.25 19.50 42.65
N GLN A 582 -5.23 20.81 42.42
CA GLN A 582 -6.12 21.81 43.06
C GLN A 582 -7.14 22.38 42.07
N SER A 583 -7.49 21.65 41.01
CA SER A 583 -8.46 22.11 40.01
C SER A 583 -9.88 22.19 40.58
N GLU A 584 -10.73 23.06 40.04
CA GLU A 584 -12.16 23.19 40.36
C GLU A 584 -13.06 22.99 39.13
N ILE A 585 -14.31 22.55 39.34
CA ILE A 585 -15.25 22.37 38.23
C ILE A 585 -15.55 23.73 37.61
N GLY A 586 -15.49 23.81 36.28
CA GLY A 586 -15.65 25.02 35.50
C GLY A 586 -14.34 25.73 35.17
N GLN A 587 -13.25 25.38 35.85
CA GLN A 587 -11.94 25.93 35.55
C GLN A 587 -11.45 25.47 34.18
N ILE A 588 -10.79 26.36 33.46
CA ILE A 588 -10.24 26.11 32.13
C ILE A 588 -8.75 25.81 32.26
N PHE A 589 -8.29 24.89 31.44
CA PHE A 589 -6.89 24.53 31.31
C PHE A 589 -6.55 24.45 29.82
N LYS A 590 -5.28 24.68 29.48
CA LYS A 590 -4.77 24.42 28.14
C LYS A 590 -3.99 23.11 28.15
N PHE A 591 -4.19 22.29 27.13
CA PHE A 591 -3.46 21.04 26.93
C PHE A 591 -2.88 20.99 25.52
N LYS A 592 -1.70 20.38 25.38
CA LYS A 592 -1.30 19.81 24.09
C LYS A 592 -1.88 18.42 23.97
N LEU A 593 -2.62 18.16 22.88
CA LEU A 593 -3.41 16.95 22.70
C LEU A 593 -2.94 16.16 21.48
N HIS A 594 -2.56 14.91 21.67
CA HIS A 594 -2.38 13.98 20.57
C HIS A 594 -3.74 13.37 20.18
N LYS A 595 -4.14 13.54 18.92
CA LYS A 595 -5.37 12.97 18.35
C LYS A 595 -5.02 11.62 17.73
N GLN A 596 -5.32 10.54 18.44
CA GLN A 596 -5.10 9.17 17.99
C GLN A 596 -6.33 8.67 17.22
N GLU A 597 -6.11 8.09 16.04
CA GLU A 597 -7.14 7.44 15.25
C GLU A 597 -7.36 6.00 15.73
N ILE A 598 -8.61 5.65 16.01
CA ILE A 598 -9.00 4.30 16.40
C ILE A 598 -9.96 3.75 15.34
N LYS A 599 -9.49 2.74 14.60
CA LYS A 599 -10.32 2.00 13.66
C LYS A 599 -11.06 0.91 14.41
N LYS A 600 -12.39 1.01 14.47
CA LYS A 600 -13.25 0.04 15.15
C LYS A 600 -14.11 -0.69 14.13
N GLU A 601 -14.05 -2.02 14.16
CA GLU A 601 -15.00 -2.86 13.43
C GLU A 601 -16.36 -2.79 14.12
N VAL A 602 -17.42 -2.50 13.36
CA VAL A 602 -18.80 -2.53 13.86
C VAL A 602 -19.55 -3.64 13.14
N GLU A 603 -20.11 -4.56 13.92
CA GLU A 603 -20.99 -5.60 13.40
C GLU A 603 -22.25 -4.96 12.79
N ARG A 604 -22.54 -5.31 11.54
CA ARG A 604 -23.86 -5.07 10.95
C ARG A 604 -24.80 -6.21 11.33
N SER A 605 -26.10 -5.92 11.28
CA SER A 605 -27.19 -6.89 11.45
C SER A 605 -27.21 -8.04 10.43
N PHE A 606 -26.35 -8.02 9.40
CA PHE A 606 -26.27 -9.05 8.36
C PHE A 606 -24.81 -9.43 8.06
N SER A 607 -24.51 -10.74 8.11
CA SER A 607 -23.15 -11.31 8.04
C SER A 607 -22.49 -11.32 6.66
N TRP A 608 -23.23 -11.04 5.57
CA TRP A 608 -22.70 -11.12 4.19
C TRP A 608 -22.16 -9.80 3.63
N LEU A 609 -22.33 -8.67 4.32
CA LEU A 609 -21.84 -7.36 3.88
C LEU A 609 -20.42 -7.14 4.40
N SER A 610 -19.55 -6.56 3.56
CA SER A 610 -18.19 -6.19 3.96
C SER A 610 -18.20 -5.35 5.24
N LYS A 611 -17.27 -5.67 6.15
CA LYS A 611 -17.16 -5.08 7.48
C LYS A 611 -17.04 -3.56 7.37
N ASN A 612 -17.91 -2.83 8.09
CA ASN A 612 -17.77 -1.37 8.22
C ASN A 612 -16.73 -1.06 9.30
N ILE A 613 -15.64 -0.41 8.90
CA ILE A 613 -14.68 0.19 9.82
C ILE A 613 -15.16 1.62 10.10
N ILE A 614 -15.48 1.94 11.36
CA ILE A 614 -15.67 3.32 11.77
C ILE A 614 -14.36 3.86 12.35
N THR A 615 -14.08 5.12 12.06
CA THR A 615 -12.96 5.84 12.66
C THR A 615 -13.47 6.64 13.86
N GLU A 616 -13.03 6.28 15.05
CA GLU A 616 -13.19 7.08 16.27
C GLU A 616 -11.88 7.81 16.58
N TYR A 617 -11.96 8.93 17.29
CA TYR A 617 -10.77 9.68 17.72
C TYR A 617 -10.67 9.70 19.23
N LYS A 618 -9.46 9.42 19.73
CA LYS A 618 -9.12 9.53 21.14
C LYS A 618 -8.12 10.66 21.32
N TYR A 619 -8.45 11.60 22.20
CA TYR A 619 -7.54 12.68 22.56
C TYR A 619 -6.70 12.26 23.78
N ILE A 620 -5.39 12.20 23.60
CA ILE A 620 -4.40 11.87 24.63
C ILE A 620 -3.72 13.17 25.07
N PRO A 621 -3.96 13.61 26.32
CA PRO A 621 -3.27 14.79 26.85
C PRO A 621 -1.78 14.53 27.07
N LEU A 622 -0.94 15.37 26.49
CA LEU A 622 0.53 15.26 26.53
C LEU A 622 1.11 16.10 27.67
N ILE A 623 0.81 17.39 27.67
CA ILE A 623 1.14 18.35 28.74
C ILE A 623 -0.05 19.27 29.02
N ALA A 624 -0.06 19.87 30.21
CA ALA A 624 -1.16 20.68 30.73
C ALA A 624 -0.63 21.93 31.43
N ASP A 625 -1.34 23.04 31.29
CA ASP A 625 -1.03 24.30 31.95
C ASP A 625 -2.31 25.09 32.25
N LYS A 626 -2.22 26.09 33.13
CA LYS A 626 -3.35 26.96 33.48
C LYS A 626 -3.61 27.97 32.37
N THR A 627 -4.83 28.49 32.37
CA THR A 627 -5.19 29.72 31.67
C THR A 627 -5.73 30.72 32.69
N GLU A 628 -5.73 32.00 32.32
CA GLU A 628 -6.27 33.09 33.11
C GLU A 628 -7.77 33.32 32.84
N LYS A 629 -8.35 32.57 31.89
CA LYS A 629 -9.77 32.66 31.54
C LYS A 629 -10.68 32.32 32.73
N GLN A 630 -11.83 33.00 32.76
CA GLN A 630 -12.85 32.78 33.76
C GLN A 630 -13.51 31.41 33.59
N ASN A 631 -14.11 30.91 34.67
CA ASN A 631 -14.78 29.61 34.63
C ASN A 631 -15.85 29.57 33.53
N TRP A 632 -15.89 28.47 32.76
CA TRP A 632 -16.82 28.20 31.66
C TRP A 632 -16.75 29.14 30.45
N GLU A 633 -15.82 30.10 30.42
CA GLU A 633 -15.74 31.15 29.41
C GLU A 633 -15.65 30.61 27.96
N ILE A 634 -14.89 29.53 27.75
CA ILE A 634 -14.68 28.93 26.42
C ILE A 634 -15.91 28.21 25.85
N LEU A 635 -16.95 27.97 26.65
CA LEU A 635 -18.16 27.33 26.17
C LEU A 635 -19.03 28.34 25.42
N ASN A 636 -19.75 27.84 24.42
CA ASN A 636 -20.72 28.64 23.67
C ASN A 636 -21.90 29.01 24.55
N ASP A 637 -22.37 30.24 24.37
CA ASP A 637 -23.64 30.68 24.95
C ASP A 637 -24.81 29.96 24.27
N THR A 638 -25.81 29.63 25.06
CA THR A 638 -27.12 29.18 24.61
C THR A 638 -28.20 29.97 25.33
N PHE A 639 -29.37 30.01 24.72
CA PHE A 639 -30.55 30.67 25.26
C PHE A 639 -31.65 29.65 25.35
N ALA A 640 -32.44 29.71 26.41
CA ALA A 640 -33.54 28.78 26.60
C ALA A 640 -34.74 29.46 27.28
N VAL A 641 -35.92 28.88 27.08
CA VAL A 641 -37.15 29.27 27.76
C VAL A 641 -37.57 28.18 28.73
N VAL A 642 -37.98 28.56 29.93
CA VAL A 642 -38.53 27.64 30.92
C VAL A 642 -39.92 27.18 30.46
N ASP A 643 -40.03 25.91 30.09
CA ASP A 643 -41.29 25.35 29.60
C ASP A 643 -42.11 24.70 30.72
N TYR A 644 -41.44 24.06 31.68
CA TYR A 644 -42.09 23.36 32.79
C TYR A 644 -41.18 23.32 34.03
N ILE A 645 -41.80 23.30 35.22
CA ILE A 645 -41.09 23.19 36.50
C ILE A 645 -41.65 22.00 37.27
N ASN A 646 -40.80 21.01 37.53
CA ASN A 646 -41.12 19.88 38.38
C ASN A 646 -40.85 20.24 39.86
N LYS A 647 -41.87 20.78 40.54
CA LYS A 647 -41.77 21.17 41.95
C LYS A 647 -41.36 20.01 42.87
N GLY A 648 -41.85 18.79 42.63
CA GLY A 648 -41.55 17.63 43.48
C GLY A 648 -40.10 17.13 43.38
N LYS A 649 -39.43 17.36 42.24
CA LYS A 649 -38.02 17.00 42.03
C LYS A 649 -37.07 18.19 42.10
N ASN A 650 -37.61 19.41 42.23
CA ASN A 650 -36.88 20.67 42.12
C ASN A 650 -36.07 20.82 40.81
N ILE A 651 -36.63 20.36 39.68
CA ILE A 651 -35.99 20.38 38.35
C ILE A 651 -36.78 21.27 37.40
N ILE A 652 -36.06 22.14 36.69
CA ILE A 652 -36.54 22.94 35.57
C ILE A 652 -36.38 22.17 34.27
N HIS A 653 -37.39 22.23 33.43
CA HIS A 653 -37.36 21.80 32.04
C HIS A 653 -37.37 23.07 31.17
N ALA A 654 -36.35 23.22 30.35
CA ALA A 654 -36.25 24.33 29.41
C ALA A 654 -36.04 23.83 27.98
N ILE A 655 -36.38 24.68 27.01
CA ILE A 655 -36.18 24.43 25.58
C ILE A 655 -35.18 25.45 25.07
N THR A 656 -34.06 24.98 24.53
CA THR A 656 -33.02 25.84 23.96
C THR A 656 -33.44 26.39 22.59
N THR A 657 -32.73 27.41 22.11
CA THR A 657 -32.92 27.96 20.76
C THR A 657 -32.66 26.96 19.63
N ASP A 658 -31.86 25.92 19.88
CA ASP A 658 -31.64 24.79 18.97
C ASP A 658 -32.66 23.65 19.17
N ASN A 659 -33.77 23.92 19.87
CA ASN A 659 -34.88 22.98 20.11
C ASN A 659 -34.50 21.72 20.90
N LYS A 660 -33.49 21.82 21.78
CA LYS A 660 -33.15 20.73 22.71
C LYS A 660 -33.85 20.92 24.04
N GLU A 661 -34.40 19.83 24.56
CA GLU A 661 -34.91 19.78 25.91
C GLU A 661 -33.75 19.60 26.89
N VAL A 662 -33.65 20.52 27.86
CA VAL A 662 -32.59 20.55 28.86
C VAL A 662 -33.20 20.59 30.25
N PHE A 663 -32.47 20.00 31.22
CA PHE A 663 -32.95 19.83 32.58
C PHE A 663 -31.88 20.30 33.57
N PHE A 664 -32.26 21.13 34.54
CA PHE A 664 -31.35 21.61 35.57
C PHE A 664 -32.09 21.92 36.88
N PRO A 665 -31.40 21.92 38.05
CA PRO A 665 -32.03 22.27 39.32
C PRO A 665 -32.56 23.70 39.34
N GLN A 666 -33.62 23.94 40.13
CA GLN A 666 -34.12 25.30 40.38
C GLN A 666 -33.01 26.19 40.96
N LEU A 667 -32.98 27.45 40.53
CA LEU A 667 -32.03 28.46 41.00
C LEU A 667 -32.53 29.15 42.26
N ASN A 668 -31.61 29.72 43.04
CA ASN A 668 -31.97 30.52 44.22
C ASN A 668 -32.83 31.74 43.88
N SER A 669 -32.71 32.28 42.67
CA SER A 669 -33.53 33.38 42.16
C SER A 669 -34.93 32.96 41.69
N GLU A 670 -35.31 31.68 41.87
CA GLU A 670 -36.59 31.07 41.50
C GLU A 670 -37.12 31.43 40.11
N LEU A 671 -36.68 30.67 39.10
CA LEU A 671 -37.22 30.80 37.74
C LEU A 671 -38.67 30.34 37.68
N GLN A 672 -39.47 31.04 36.87
CA GLN A 672 -40.88 30.77 36.60
C GLN A 672 -41.10 30.23 35.18
N ILE A 673 -42.24 29.58 34.95
CA ILE A 673 -42.63 29.14 33.60
C ILE A 673 -42.76 30.37 32.69
N GLY A 674 -42.12 30.33 31.53
CA GLY A 674 -42.05 31.44 30.58
C GLY A 674 -40.84 32.36 30.76
N ASP A 675 -40.06 32.22 31.83
CA ASP A 675 -38.79 32.95 31.97
C ASP A 675 -37.78 32.52 30.91
N PHE A 676 -36.97 33.48 30.48
CA PHE A 676 -35.86 33.25 29.55
C PHE A 676 -34.54 33.24 30.29
N ILE A 677 -33.63 32.39 29.82
CA ILE A 677 -32.30 32.24 30.40
C ILE A 677 -31.20 32.32 29.33
N ARG A 678 -30.06 32.86 29.73
CA ARG A 678 -28.76 32.67 29.06
C ARG A 678 -27.94 31.69 29.89
N ALA A 679 -27.24 30.78 29.23
CA ALA A 679 -26.35 29.82 29.88
C ALA A 679 -25.17 29.47 28.97
N LYS A 680 -24.10 28.97 29.57
CA LYS A 680 -23.03 28.25 28.87
C LYS A 680 -23.47 26.81 28.64
N SER A 681 -23.21 26.23 27.47
CA SER A 681 -23.63 24.87 27.14
C SER A 681 -22.51 23.98 26.64
N TYR A 682 -22.64 22.68 26.91
CA TYR A 682 -21.81 21.63 26.33
C TYR A 682 -22.62 20.34 26.20
N VAL A 683 -22.14 19.43 25.36
CA VAL A 683 -22.73 18.10 25.23
C VAL A 683 -21.95 17.11 26.10
N LYS A 684 -22.66 16.38 26.95
CA LYS A 684 -22.12 15.30 27.78
C LYS A 684 -22.66 13.96 27.27
N LYS A 685 -21.78 12.98 27.09
CA LYS A 685 -22.21 11.61 26.84
C LYS A 685 -22.55 10.92 28.16
N VAL A 686 -23.80 10.48 28.32
CA VAL A 686 -24.27 9.73 29.47
C VAL A 686 -24.78 8.38 28.98
N LYS A 687 -24.01 7.32 29.26
CA LYS A 687 -24.19 5.99 28.64
C LYS A 687 -24.07 6.11 27.11
N ASP A 688 -25.16 5.92 26.37
CA ASP A 688 -25.21 6.04 24.92
C ASP A 688 -26.03 7.25 24.43
N GLU A 689 -26.50 8.08 25.36
CA GLU A 689 -27.25 9.30 25.05
C GLU A 689 -26.35 10.53 25.14
N LYS A 690 -26.44 11.42 24.14
CA LYS A 690 -25.88 12.76 24.20
C LYS A 690 -26.89 13.68 24.89
N ARG A 691 -26.48 14.31 25.99
CA ARG A 691 -27.31 15.26 26.74
C ARG A 691 -26.66 16.64 26.71
N THR A 692 -27.46 17.68 26.54
CA THR A 692 -27.00 19.06 26.64
C THR A 692 -27.08 19.52 28.10
N GLU A 693 -25.95 19.97 28.63
CA GLU A 693 -25.79 20.43 30.00
C GLU A 693 -25.63 21.96 30.01
N LEU A 694 -26.25 22.62 31.00
CA LEU A 694 -26.20 24.08 31.16
C LEU A 694 -25.39 24.49 32.39
N ARG A 695 -24.60 25.55 32.25
CA ARG A 695 -23.78 26.17 33.32
C ARG A 695 -23.92 27.70 33.27
N GLN A 696 -23.58 28.38 34.38
CA GLN A 696 -23.73 29.84 34.50
C GLN A 696 -25.10 30.35 34.04
N ILE A 697 -26.16 29.70 34.52
CA ILE A 697 -27.53 30.01 34.12
C ILE A 697 -27.94 31.34 34.74
N GLN A 698 -28.38 32.27 33.91
CA GLN A 698 -28.84 33.60 34.31
C GLN A 698 -30.19 33.89 33.67
N LYS A 699 -31.14 34.41 34.47
CA LYS A 699 -32.40 34.95 33.94
C LYS A 699 -32.08 36.20 33.11
N ILE A 700 -32.74 36.31 31.96
CA ILE A 700 -32.60 37.46 31.05
C ILE A 700 -33.97 37.95 30.61
N ASP A 701 -34.00 39.16 30.07
CA ASP A 701 -35.21 39.76 29.54
C ASP A 701 -35.69 39.07 28.26
N LYS A 702 -37.01 39.05 28.10
CA LYS A 702 -37.72 38.38 27.01
C LYS A 702 -37.28 38.93 25.64
N GLU A 703 -37.12 40.24 25.51
CA GLU A 703 -36.75 40.94 24.27
C GLU A 703 -35.37 40.52 23.77
N VAL A 704 -34.42 40.32 24.70
CA VAL A 704 -33.06 39.87 24.37
C VAL A 704 -33.08 38.43 23.86
N ALA A 705 -33.85 37.55 24.53
CA ALA A 705 -33.89 36.14 24.24
C ALA A 705 -34.64 35.80 22.94
N ILE A 706 -35.80 36.43 22.71
CA ILE A 706 -36.69 36.11 21.57
C ILE A 706 -35.99 36.23 20.23
N SER A 707 -35.16 37.27 20.07
CA SER A 707 -34.39 37.49 18.84
C SER A 707 -33.48 36.32 18.46
N LYS A 708 -33.20 35.40 19.41
CA LYS A 708 -32.36 34.21 19.22
C LYS A 708 -33.16 32.95 18.88
N PHE A 709 -34.48 32.95 19.05
CA PHE A 709 -35.34 31.84 18.70
C PHE A 709 -35.75 31.89 17.22
N GLN A 710 -36.07 30.71 16.68
CA GLN A 710 -36.58 30.62 15.30
C GLN A 710 -37.88 31.41 15.17
N THR A 711 -37.96 32.17 14.08
CA THR A 711 -39.15 32.95 13.72
C THR A 711 -39.63 32.53 12.34
N GLN A 712 -40.93 32.25 12.21
CA GLN A 712 -41.55 31.89 10.92
C GLN A 712 -42.90 32.58 10.75
N ILE A 713 -43.35 32.63 9.50
CA ILE A 713 -44.69 33.06 9.12
C ILE A 713 -45.62 31.84 9.19
N ALA A 714 -46.71 31.94 9.95
CA ALA A 714 -47.81 30.98 9.92
C ALA A 714 -49.08 31.63 9.42
N ILE A 715 -49.98 30.80 8.91
CA ILE A 715 -51.35 31.21 8.60
C ILE A 715 -52.30 30.75 9.69
N VAL A 716 -53.29 31.57 10.02
CA VAL A 716 -54.39 31.21 10.91
C VAL A 716 -55.44 30.44 10.10
N ASP A 717 -55.61 29.16 10.37
CA ASP A 717 -56.52 28.26 9.64
C ASP A 717 -57.81 27.94 10.38
N GLY A 718 -57.96 28.46 11.61
CA GLY A 718 -59.23 28.40 12.31
C GLY A 718 -59.27 29.27 13.55
N VAL A 719 -60.37 29.98 13.73
CA VAL A 719 -60.64 30.79 14.93
C VAL A 719 -61.85 30.19 15.65
N ASN A 720 -61.72 29.94 16.95
CA ASN A 720 -62.79 29.40 17.78
C ASN A 720 -63.14 30.39 18.89
N GLU A 721 -64.15 31.22 18.63
CA GLU A 721 -64.62 32.24 19.57
C GLU A 721 -65.15 31.63 20.87
N GLN A 722 -65.85 30.50 20.83
CA GLN A 722 -66.39 29.87 22.04
C GLN A 722 -65.28 29.38 22.97
N LYS A 723 -64.22 28.81 22.40
CA LYS A 723 -63.04 28.31 23.14
C LYS A 723 -61.98 29.38 23.35
N GLN A 724 -62.20 30.61 22.86
CA GLN A 724 -61.28 31.75 22.98
C GLN A 724 -59.86 31.38 22.54
N LEU A 725 -59.71 30.77 21.35
CA LEU A 725 -58.44 30.32 20.79
C LEU A 725 -58.45 30.34 19.27
N PHE A 726 -57.27 30.29 18.66
CA PHE A 726 -57.10 30.09 17.23
C PHE A 726 -56.03 29.04 16.93
N HIS A 727 -56.17 28.33 15.83
CA HIS A 727 -55.21 27.39 15.27
C HIS A 727 -54.33 28.10 14.24
N PHE A 728 -53.09 27.67 14.13
CA PHE A 728 -52.15 28.18 13.14
C PHE A 728 -51.33 27.05 12.53
N VAL A 729 -50.87 27.26 11.30
CA VAL A 729 -50.06 26.31 10.55
C VAL A 729 -48.81 27.00 10.00
N ILE A 730 -47.63 26.45 10.32
CA ILE A 730 -46.34 26.85 9.75
C ILE A 730 -45.98 25.90 8.59
N SER A 731 -46.23 24.60 8.78
CA SER A 731 -46.02 23.54 7.79
C SER A 731 -46.84 22.30 8.16
N SER A 732 -46.87 21.29 7.29
CA SER A 732 -47.51 20.00 7.57
C SER A 732 -47.02 19.28 8.83
N LYS A 733 -45.82 19.62 9.32
CA LYS A 733 -45.23 19.05 10.55
C LYS A 733 -45.31 19.99 11.77
N LEU A 734 -45.55 21.28 11.55
CA LEU A 734 -45.49 22.30 12.60
C LEU A 734 -46.76 23.16 12.55
N GLN A 735 -47.63 22.91 13.52
CA GLN A 735 -48.89 23.61 13.73
C GLN A 735 -49.17 23.70 15.23
N GLY A 736 -50.09 24.55 15.63
CA GLY A 736 -50.40 24.74 17.04
C GLY A 736 -51.65 25.55 17.29
N ILE A 737 -51.92 25.75 18.58
CA ILE A 737 -53.06 26.53 19.06
C ILE A 737 -52.54 27.63 19.96
N VAL A 738 -53.09 28.83 19.81
CA VAL A 738 -52.86 29.96 20.71
C VAL A 738 -54.20 30.32 21.36
N LYS A 739 -54.21 30.43 22.68
CA LYS A 739 -55.38 30.90 23.42
C LYS A 739 -55.35 32.42 23.52
N TYR A 740 -56.52 33.04 23.54
CA TYR A 740 -56.66 34.50 23.71
C TYR A 740 -56.13 35.02 25.05
N ALA A 741 -55.98 34.15 26.06
CA ALA A 741 -55.33 34.49 27.32
C ALA A 741 -53.81 34.66 27.19
N ASP A 742 -53.20 34.09 26.14
CA ASP A 742 -51.76 34.07 25.94
C ASP A 742 -51.27 35.14 24.93
N THR A 743 -52.19 35.90 24.33
CA THR A 743 -51.88 36.96 23.36
C THR A 743 -52.95 38.03 23.28
N ASN A 744 -52.56 39.23 22.87
CA ASN A 744 -53.48 40.34 22.62
C ASN A 744 -54.02 40.38 21.18
N ILE A 745 -53.46 39.60 20.26
CA ILE A 745 -53.93 39.59 18.87
C ILE A 745 -55.26 38.83 18.72
N ARG A 746 -56.11 39.29 17.80
CA ARG A 746 -57.38 38.64 17.44
C ARG A 746 -57.46 38.48 15.92
N PRO A 747 -56.66 37.57 15.35
CA PRO A 747 -56.61 37.38 13.91
C PRO A 747 -57.89 36.72 13.40
N LYS A 748 -58.18 36.92 12.11
CA LYS A 748 -59.20 36.20 11.35
C LYS A 748 -58.60 34.98 10.69
N GLU A 749 -59.46 34.05 10.29
CA GLU A 749 -59.04 32.93 9.46
C GLU A 749 -58.50 33.46 8.12
N GLY A 750 -57.31 33.02 7.72
CA GLY A 750 -56.58 33.48 6.54
C GLY A 750 -55.52 34.54 6.82
N ASP A 751 -55.50 35.15 8.00
CA ASP A 751 -54.48 36.13 8.39
C ASP A 751 -53.11 35.45 8.57
N PHE A 752 -52.05 36.15 8.14
CA PHE A 752 -50.68 35.77 8.45
C PHE A 752 -50.25 36.35 9.79
N ILE A 753 -49.48 35.56 10.53
CA ILE A 753 -48.88 35.92 11.80
C ILE A 753 -47.39 35.57 11.78
N LYS A 754 -46.58 36.41 12.43
CA LYS A 754 -45.17 36.15 12.67
C LYS A 754 -45.01 35.58 14.07
N LEU A 755 -44.41 34.42 14.19
CA LEU A 755 -44.26 33.72 15.48
C LEU A 755 -42.81 33.36 15.75
N SER A 756 -42.35 33.69 16.95
CA SER A 756 -41.10 33.15 17.50
C SER A 756 -41.44 31.98 18.40
N PHE A 757 -40.77 30.85 18.22
CA PHE A 757 -41.14 29.60 18.87
C PHE A 757 -39.97 28.69 19.22
N GLY A 758 -40.18 27.82 20.20
CA GLY A 758 -39.38 26.62 20.43
C GLY A 758 -40.19 25.37 20.08
N THR A 759 -39.52 24.27 19.75
CA THR A 759 -40.17 22.99 19.49
C THR A 759 -39.70 21.92 20.46
N LYS A 760 -40.60 21.00 20.79
CA LYS A 760 -40.28 19.79 21.57
C LYS A 760 -40.98 18.58 20.98
N THR A 761 -40.38 17.41 21.19
CA THR A 761 -40.98 16.14 20.75
C THR A 761 -41.86 15.58 21.88
N GLY A 762 -43.14 15.38 21.60
CA GLY A 762 -44.07 14.75 22.54
C GLY A 762 -43.78 13.25 22.74
N LYS A 763 -44.40 12.63 23.75
CA LYS A 763 -44.31 11.18 24.00
C LYS A 763 -44.76 10.33 22.79
N ASP A 764 -45.63 10.90 21.97
CA ASP A 764 -46.14 10.36 20.71
C ASP A 764 -45.20 10.58 19.51
N ARG A 765 -43.97 11.05 19.75
CA ARG A 765 -42.97 11.41 18.72
C ARG A 765 -43.41 12.52 17.76
N LYS A 766 -44.51 13.22 18.04
CA LYS A 766 -44.95 14.40 17.29
C LYS A 766 -44.28 15.67 17.80
N LEU A 767 -43.85 16.53 16.89
CA LEU A 767 -43.33 17.86 17.22
C LEU A 767 -44.48 18.74 17.73
N ARG A 768 -44.21 19.48 18.81
CA ARG A 768 -45.14 20.43 19.42
C ARG A 768 -44.48 21.80 19.46
N VAL A 769 -45.20 22.80 18.97
CA VAL A 769 -44.75 24.19 18.95
C VAL A 769 -45.10 24.86 20.28
N LYS A 770 -44.10 25.47 20.91
CA LYS A 770 -44.25 26.37 22.05
C LYS A 770 -44.10 27.80 21.53
N VAL A 771 -45.21 28.51 21.45
CA VAL A 771 -45.23 29.92 21.01
C VAL A 771 -44.61 30.79 22.12
N LEU A 772 -43.64 31.62 21.76
CA LEU A 772 -42.89 32.50 22.67
C LEU A 772 -43.23 33.97 22.43
N ASN A 773 -43.41 34.32 21.16
CA ASN A 773 -43.88 35.62 20.73
C ASN A 773 -44.77 35.47 19.49
N ILE A 774 -45.73 36.37 19.35
CA ILE A 774 -46.64 36.39 18.20
C ILE A 774 -47.02 37.83 17.87
N GLU A 775 -46.92 38.18 16.59
CA GLU A 775 -47.17 39.53 16.08
C GLU A 775 -47.99 39.43 14.78
N PRO A 776 -48.91 40.39 14.52
CA PRO A 776 -49.53 40.53 13.20
C PRO A 776 -48.46 40.83 12.16
N THR A 777 -48.66 40.40 10.92
CA THR A 777 -47.72 40.67 9.84
C THR A 777 -48.42 40.78 8.49
N GLU A 778 -47.91 41.67 7.66
CA GLU A 778 -48.29 41.78 6.25
C GLU A 778 -47.41 40.85 5.36
N GLU A 779 -46.41 40.19 5.95
CA GLU A 779 -45.59 39.21 5.23
C GLU A 779 -46.44 37.98 4.86
N VAL A 780 -46.46 37.64 3.57
CA VAL A 780 -47.21 36.48 3.05
C VAL A 780 -46.30 35.28 2.79
N ASN A 781 -46.84 34.07 2.99
CA ASN A 781 -46.17 32.82 2.60
C ASN A 781 -46.98 32.10 1.50
N PRO A 782 -46.55 32.13 0.23
CA PRO A 782 -47.27 31.49 -0.89
C PRO A 782 -47.43 29.97 -0.75
N ASN A 783 -46.66 29.32 0.13
CA ASN A 783 -46.83 27.89 0.41
C ASN A 783 -47.99 27.59 1.36
N LEU A 784 -48.53 28.62 2.02
CA LEU A 784 -49.62 28.52 2.99
C LEU A 784 -50.92 29.19 2.53
N ARG A 785 -50.86 30.11 1.56
CA ARG A 785 -52.03 30.75 0.92
C ARG A 785 -51.82 30.81 -0.59
N LYS A 786 -52.88 30.54 -1.34
CA LYS A 786 -52.93 30.64 -2.81
C LYS A 786 -54.23 31.29 -3.25
N ASP A 787 -54.14 32.13 -4.26
CA ASP A 787 -55.30 32.58 -5.02
C ASP A 787 -55.43 31.68 -6.26
N ILE A 788 -56.63 31.12 -6.45
CA ILE A 788 -56.93 30.13 -7.46
C ILE A 788 -58.18 30.56 -8.25
N THR A 789 -58.21 30.21 -9.54
CA THR A 789 -59.38 30.40 -10.40
C THR A 789 -59.74 29.04 -10.99
N GLY A 790 -61.01 28.66 -10.94
CA GLY A 790 -61.41 27.34 -11.43
C GLY A 790 -62.92 27.12 -11.42
N LEU A 791 -63.31 25.93 -11.86
CA LEU A 791 -64.69 25.44 -11.69
C LEU A 791 -64.83 24.93 -10.25
N LEU A 792 -65.79 25.48 -9.52
CA LEU A 792 -66.24 24.99 -8.23
C LEU A 792 -67.29 23.90 -8.47
N GLU A 793 -67.02 22.69 -7.99
CA GLU A 793 -67.89 21.53 -8.09
C GLU A 793 -68.56 21.23 -6.74
N VAL A 794 -69.88 21.38 -6.65
CA VAL A 794 -70.63 21.14 -5.42
C VAL A 794 -70.84 19.64 -5.16
N LYS A 795 -70.86 19.23 -3.89
CA LYS A 795 -71.01 17.82 -3.47
C LYS A 795 -72.01 17.70 -2.31
N TYR A 796 -72.72 16.58 -2.27
CA TYR A 796 -73.73 16.24 -1.26
C TYR A 796 -73.35 14.91 -0.61
N LYS A 797 -73.36 14.82 0.74
CA LYS A 797 -72.86 13.64 1.46
C LYS A 797 -73.76 12.41 1.37
N ASN A 798 -75.07 12.59 1.11
CA ASN A 798 -76.05 11.51 1.25
C ASN A 798 -76.89 11.22 -0.02
N TYR A 799 -76.55 11.75 -1.20
CA TYR A 799 -77.38 11.67 -2.43
C TYR A 799 -78.86 12.08 -2.22
N ASN A 800 -79.15 12.79 -1.14
CA ASN A 800 -80.49 13.27 -0.84
C ASN A 800 -80.62 14.64 -1.51
N TYR A 801 -81.15 14.63 -2.73
CA TYR A 801 -81.36 15.82 -3.56
C TYR A 801 -82.41 16.79 -2.98
N ASP A 802 -82.95 16.51 -1.79
CA ASP A 802 -83.88 17.36 -1.05
C ASP A 802 -83.18 18.40 -0.14
N GLU A 803 -81.84 18.34 0.04
CA GLU A 803 -81.11 19.46 0.66
C GLU A 803 -80.85 20.56 -0.38
N GLU A 804 -81.48 21.73 -0.21
CA GLU A 804 -81.31 22.88 -1.13
C GLU A 804 -79.86 23.39 -1.21
N ILE A 805 -79.00 23.07 -0.24
CA ILE A 805 -77.65 23.63 -0.10
C ILE A 805 -76.61 22.50 -0.08
N PRO A 806 -75.58 22.53 -0.96
CA PRO A 806 -74.54 21.51 -0.98
C PRO A 806 -73.74 21.43 0.33
N ASP A 807 -73.24 20.23 0.65
CA ASP A 807 -72.51 19.96 1.91
C ASP A 807 -71.07 20.48 1.91
N PHE A 808 -70.44 20.51 0.74
CA PHE A 808 -69.11 21.06 0.49
C PHE A 808 -68.91 21.15 -1.03
N ALA A 809 -67.85 21.80 -1.46
CA ALA A 809 -67.46 21.82 -2.86
C ALA A 809 -65.94 21.66 -3.00
N PHE A 810 -65.47 21.56 -4.23
CA PHE A 810 -64.05 21.59 -4.56
C PHE A 810 -63.78 22.53 -5.72
N VAL A 811 -62.68 23.28 -5.66
CA VAL A 811 -62.09 23.94 -6.84
C VAL A 811 -60.83 23.16 -7.16
N GLY A 812 -60.87 22.22 -8.10
CA GLY A 812 -59.78 21.25 -8.26
C GLY A 812 -59.56 20.42 -6.99
N ASP A 813 -58.36 20.48 -6.38
CA ASP A 813 -58.04 19.77 -5.13
C ASP A 813 -58.32 20.59 -3.85
N TYR A 814 -58.87 21.79 -3.98
CA TYR A 814 -59.05 22.73 -2.86
C TYR A 814 -60.45 22.62 -2.26
N TYR A 815 -60.53 22.24 -0.98
CA TYR A 815 -61.80 21.98 -0.28
C TYR A 815 -62.56 23.27 0.06
N VAL A 816 -63.82 23.36 -0.35
CA VAL A 816 -64.73 24.47 -0.01
C VAL A 816 -65.73 24.03 1.06
N PRO A 817 -65.73 24.64 2.25
CA PRO A 817 -66.67 24.30 3.33
C PRO A 817 -68.11 24.79 3.09
N LYS A 818 -69.10 24.06 3.61
CA LYS A 818 -70.56 24.38 3.54
C LYS A 818 -70.89 25.84 3.81
N TYR A 819 -70.29 26.43 4.84
CA TYR A 819 -70.61 27.81 5.24
C TYR A 819 -70.27 28.85 4.16
N LEU A 820 -69.24 28.61 3.33
CA LEU A 820 -68.92 29.50 2.21
C LEU A 820 -69.95 29.37 1.09
N LEU A 821 -70.39 28.14 0.79
CA LEU A 821 -71.46 27.92 -0.17
C LEU A 821 -72.75 28.61 0.26
N GLN A 822 -73.11 28.48 1.54
CA GLN A 822 -74.25 29.17 2.15
C GLN A 822 -74.13 30.69 2.07
N LYS A 823 -72.97 31.23 2.45
CA LYS A 823 -72.70 32.67 2.45
C LYS A 823 -72.87 33.29 1.07
N HIS A 824 -72.45 32.58 0.02
CA HIS A 824 -72.49 33.06 -1.37
C HIS A 824 -73.69 32.50 -2.16
N GLN A 825 -74.60 31.77 -1.52
CA GLN A 825 -75.77 31.12 -2.15
C GLN A 825 -75.40 30.25 -3.37
N ILE A 826 -74.28 29.53 -3.29
CA ILE A 826 -73.79 28.66 -4.36
C ILE A 826 -74.50 27.31 -4.27
N LEU A 827 -75.47 27.10 -5.16
CA LEU A 827 -76.29 25.88 -5.21
C LEU A 827 -75.90 24.92 -6.35
N VAL A 828 -75.15 25.40 -7.33
CA VAL A 828 -74.73 24.66 -8.52
C VAL A 828 -73.27 24.93 -8.85
N ASP A 829 -72.68 24.08 -9.69
CA ASP A 829 -71.32 24.28 -10.17
C ASP A 829 -71.17 25.65 -10.87
N CYS A 830 -70.14 26.41 -10.51
CA CYS A 830 -69.90 27.74 -11.05
C CYS A 830 -68.41 28.04 -11.15
N ARG A 831 -68.02 29.03 -11.97
CA ARG A 831 -66.65 29.52 -11.98
C ARG A 831 -66.45 30.50 -10.84
N VAL A 832 -65.31 30.38 -10.17
CA VAL A 832 -64.96 31.24 -9.04
C VAL A 832 -63.50 31.66 -9.09
N ASN A 833 -63.24 32.87 -8.58
CA ASN A 833 -61.95 33.21 -7.98
C ASN A 833 -62.03 32.86 -6.49
N ALA A 834 -61.02 32.19 -5.96
CA ALA A 834 -61.02 31.77 -4.57
C ALA A 834 -59.64 31.93 -3.93
N THR A 835 -59.63 32.27 -2.65
CA THR A 835 -58.41 32.20 -1.83
C THR A 835 -58.46 30.93 -0.99
N ALA A 836 -57.43 30.12 -1.12
CA ALA A 836 -57.25 28.90 -0.36
C ALA A 836 -56.03 28.97 0.57
N ILE A 837 -56.18 28.41 1.77
CA ILE A 837 -55.13 28.32 2.78
C ILE A 837 -54.82 26.86 3.09
N TYR A 838 -53.60 26.60 3.55
CA TYR A 838 -53.17 25.28 3.98
C TYR A 838 -53.55 25.03 5.45
N ALA A 839 -54.48 24.12 5.70
CA ALA A 839 -55.02 23.79 7.02
C ALA A 839 -54.34 22.55 7.65
N GLY A 840 -53.04 22.37 7.40
CA GLY A 840 -52.21 21.34 8.03
C GLY A 840 -52.17 20.00 7.27
N ASP A 841 -53.31 19.47 6.84
CA ASP A 841 -53.43 18.21 6.07
C ASP A 841 -54.04 18.38 4.67
N LYS A 842 -54.78 19.46 4.46
CA LYS A 842 -55.46 19.77 3.19
C LYS A 842 -55.50 21.27 2.94
N TRP A 843 -55.76 21.64 1.69
CA TRP A 843 -56.06 23.02 1.33
C TRP A 843 -57.56 23.30 1.52
N LYS A 844 -57.87 24.39 2.21
CA LYS A 844 -59.24 24.86 2.50
C LYS A 844 -59.44 26.25 1.90
N VAL A 845 -60.51 26.42 1.15
CA VAL A 845 -60.94 27.72 0.63
C VAL A 845 -61.56 28.55 1.77
N THR A 846 -61.16 29.82 1.87
CA THR A 846 -61.64 30.77 2.89
C THR A 846 -62.41 31.95 2.30
N GLU A 847 -62.16 32.27 1.02
CA GLU A 847 -62.84 33.36 0.31
C GLU A 847 -63.21 32.91 -1.10
N ILE A 848 -64.38 33.36 -1.58
CA ILE A 848 -64.91 33.02 -2.90
C ILE A 848 -65.53 34.28 -3.52
N GLU A 849 -65.26 34.48 -4.80
CA GLU A 849 -65.92 35.45 -5.67
C GLU A 849 -66.43 34.69 -6.91
N VAL A 850 -67.75 34.68 -7.10
CA VAL A 850 -68.37 34.02 -8.26
C VAL A 850 -68.17 34.90 -9.50
N ILE A 851 -67.74 34.27 -10.60
CA ILE A 851 -67.44 34.92 -11.89
C ILE A 851 -68.65 34.87 -12.81
#